data_AF-A0A7C9GNQ9-F1
#
_entry.id   AF-A0A7C9GNQ9-F1
#
_cell.length_a   1.000
_cell.length_b   1.000
_cell.length_c   1.000
_cell.angle_alpha   90.00
_cell.angle_beta   90.00
_cell.angle_gamma   90.00
#
_symmetry.space_group_name_H-M   'P 1'
#
loop_
_entity.id
_entity.type
_entity.pdbx_description
1 polymer ?
#
loop_
_entity_poly.entity_id
_entity_poly.type
_entity_poly.pdbx_seq_one_letter_code
_entity_poly.pdbx_strand_id
1 'polypeptide(L)'
;MGIRFEIEAHFDWCKIFDGEMRSPMQCQLALFNSYSLIYINMTAKQAGADNLNIFKLLNHAFHLDLPEQEAPLLIQDAGFFTFSNHATPPETEKLCNIFPQIPLPTSVTETETPVSHSCTFWLTLRLKGNYLFNNLIEVGVKNGDLPQADISLNGRLIKGISAGESIKKSLYTVVLPDFKLFNIFGFNNLILKYQFDNYAKYEIEGIITLELFQKTYYFDGALSADEKQVQASLQICHKSSESTIVKPFDRRMTGVTFDDLSFGIDYTFAVPEKKQPKVGLYWVKGTINYAKLLALSGSIYLLDNTPILASVAINKDLSIHDIFEASFSSPTFSWPSDFIDIVFHPGSNLYYRRETDGDIKQENTLISSLAEKSLLLNQDITHYQPGFHLHALFDITLIETLKLKGDMQITKEGVNAEIQILNPISLFVLQITGFEQDPGPTLFFSTVKENKFGFRCGLLFFKHDFGLNVEVSGIKDETRKLKISGSLFSDKISTPLLPNPAKLGFSYSKGEGFKITDWPAFNLDNNQFINFIEELKKFSQNKGSNCGQLTHFVNEHLLTSRFSISPLFNTKTDNASQNDQLYFVLNGKYTMAMAGTDFVTLSFPKAVEFLLPNHLSLEELPDAIGAALKSAAESFIKGLLENREAIATFLALTAAEKAVDYAMTLLCEGLVDAALTEAVQSGAEALAAAGGVAAGAAAISSIINIIKDDIDSKPVPPDPPKPANPKPPENLSATYEDHKAQFSWNYTENADGYQIKLKAPNGEVLFNNKQTHNDNSFILPIRPELAAGVYTWSVAATKQDFTSSESQLQQHRLPIPELKIDLETKSLTKRDINLILKWNLVTDASHYNVQIEENGQTKNRPITAPQNSVTIIFDKLKPAGKYRFSLAALNNSNYIASEFCQVQQWLRLDTPQQIQANYQSGGIEIQWQYCADVTHYLLNLQDPNGIWIYQQTVNSTTGQARIALPPIPIAGTYQLYLASMPDTTATSSQIPSIWSDGVAIQVAITPEQIAQSAYQQQMNGNDCGKLIIESFPDLKMNMLATAMAQAGYIAVETGQGLKSAYPSISANEITEILLAIYGKALTLEQLAQKAYDEHISGSQCGRKLITEYPATQAKALGSAMALAGYPATETGQGLKSAYPSISANEITEILLAIYGKALTLEQLAQKAYDEHISGSQCGRKLITEYPATQAKALGNAMALAGYSATETGQGLKSAYPSISANEMAAVLLEIYGRQ
;
A
#
# COMPACT_ATOMS: atom_id res chain seq x y z
N MET A 1 -44.74 43.20 -40.00
CA MET A 1 -45.87 42.29 -39.68
C MET A 1 -45.66 41.01 -40.47
N GLY A 2 -45.14 39.95 -39.84
CA GLY A 2 -44.99 38.64 -40.48
C GLY A 2 -46.32 37.89 -40.46
N ILE A 3 -46.58 37.07 -41.49
CA ILE A 3 -47.75 36.18 -41.54
C ILE A 3 -47.37 34.88 -40.80
N ARG A 4 -48.11 34.55 -39.74
CA ARG A 4 -47.98 33.27 -39.01
C ARG A 4 -48.96 32.26 -39.62
N PHE A 5 -48.47 31.08 -39.95
CA PHE A 5 -49.27 29.98 -40.49
C PHE A 5 -49.13 28.74 -39.61
N GLU A 6 -50.25 28.10 -39.27
CA GLU A 6 -50.29 26.94 -38.37
C GLU A 6 -51.20 25.83 -38.90
N ILE A 7 -50.74 24.58 -38.78
CA ILE A 7 -51.53 23.38 -39.06
C ILE A 7 -51.46 22.47 -37.84
N GLU A 8 -52.60 22.00 -37.35
CA GLU A 8 -52.72 21.07 -36.22
C GLU A 8 -53.39 19.76 -36.66
N ALA A 9 -52.89 18.63 -36.15
CA ALA A 9 -53.44 17.30 -36.39
C ALA A 9 -53.37 16.43 -35.12
N HIS A 10 -54.39 15.60 -34.90
CA HIS A 10 -54.45 14.63 -33.80
C HIS A 10 -54.38 13.20 -34.33
N PHE A 11 -53.60 12.36 -33.66
CA PHE A 11 -53.38 10.97 -34.03
C PHE A 11 -53.54 10.05 -32.82
N ASP A 12 -54.23 8.92 -32.99
CA ASP A 12 -54.31 7.87 -31.95
C ASP A 12 -52.99 7.09 -31.81
N TRP A 13 -52.24 6.99 -32.91
CA TRP A 13 -50.89 6.46 -33.00
C TRP A 13 -50.21 7.06 -34.23
N CYS A 14 -48.88 7.10 -34.25
CA CYS A 14 -48.14 7.48 -35.46
C CYS A 14 -46.81 6.73 -35.57
N LYS A 15 -46.27 6.69 -36.79
CA LYS A 15 -44.89 6.24 -37.03
C LYS A 15 -43.96 7.44 -37.07
N ILE A 16 -43.00 7.48 -36.15
CA ILE A 16 -41.99 8.53 -36.08
C ILE A 16 -40.62 7.84 -36.20
N PHE A 17 -39.82 8.25 -37.19
CA PHE A 17 -38.51 7.63 -37.49
C PHE A 17 -38.59 6.10 -37.65
N ASP A 18 -39.61 5.63 -38.38
CA ASP A 18 -39.95 4.20 -38.57
C ASP A 18 -40.36 3.42 -37.31
N GLY A 19 -40.32 4.04 -36.13
CA GLY A 19 -40.82 3.48 -34.87
C GLY A 19 -42.31 3.70 -34.69
N GLU A 20 -43.03 2.65 -34.28
CA GLU A 20 -44.47 2.71 -34.03
C GLU A 20 -44.75 3.19 -32.59
N MET A 21 -45.21 4.44 -32.48
CA MET A 21 -45.56 5.03 -31.19
C MET A 21 -47.07 4.91 -30.95
N ARG A 22 -47.45 4.01 -30.04
CA ARG A 22 -48.84 3.73 -29.66
C ARG A 22 -49.29 4.58 -28.46
N SER A 23 -49.34 5.89 -28.66
CA SER A 23 -49.90 6.85 -27.71
C SER A 23 -50.64 7.94 -28.48
N PRO A 24 -51.77 8.47 -27.97
CA PRO A 24 -52.41 9.64 -28.57
C PRO A 24 -51.44 10.83 -28.62
N MET A 25 -51.40 11.53 -29.76
CA MET A 25 -50.47 12.63 -30.02
C MET A 25 -51.13 13.80 -30.73
N GLN A 26 -50.55 14.97 -30.53
CA GLN A 26 -50.87 16.19 -31.25
C GLN A 26 -49.63 16.64 -32.02
N CYS A 27 -49.74 16.77 -33.34
CA CYS A 27 -48.69 17.28 -34.21
C CYS A 27 -49.08 18.67 -34.71
N GLN A 28 -48.12 19.60 -34.73
CA GLN A 28 -48.35 20.93 -35.27
C GLN A 28 -47.13 21.42 -36.06
N LEU A 29 -47.43 22.08 -37.18
CA LEU A 29 -46.48 22.83 -37.99
C LEU A 29 -46.78 24.31 -37.81
N ALA A 30 -45.78 25.10 -37.41
CA ALA A 30 -45.85 26.55 -37.33
C ALA A 30 -44.76 27.17 -38.22
N LEU A 31 -45.15 28.16 -39.02
CA LEU A 31 -44.25 28.91 -39.90
C LEU A 31 -44.31 30.40 -39.56
N PHE A 32 -43.13 31.03 -39.46
CA PHE A 32 -43.00 32.48 -39.23
C PHE A 32 -41.75 33.02 -39.93
N ASN A 33 -41.93 33.88 -40.93
CA ASN A 33 -40.85 34.38 -41.79
C ASN A 33 -40.00 33.24 -42.38
N SER A 34 -38.70 33.21 -42.12
CA SER A 34 -37.77 32.15 -42.54
C SER A 34 -37.70 30.96 -41.58
N TYR A 35 -38.47 30.98 -40.48
CA TYR A 35 -38.44 29.96 -39.45
C TYR A 35 -39.58 28.96 -39.61
N SER A 36 -39.27 27.68 -39.38
CA SER A 36 -40.24 26.59 -39.31
C SER A 36 -40.08 25.82 -38.01
N LEU A 37 -41.20 25.52 -37.36
CA LEU A 37 -41.27 24.66 -36.20
C LEU A 37 -42.24 23.52 -36.49
N ILE A 38 -41.75 22.28 -36.45
CA ILE A 38 -42.59 21.09 -36.42
C ILE A 38 -42.47 20.52 -35.02
N TYR A 39 -43.58 20.24 -34.34
CA TYR A 39 -43.54 19.53 -33.07
C TYR A 39 -44.65 18.51 -32.93
N ILE A 40 -44.36 17.48 -32.14
CA ILE A 40 -45.23 16.38 -31.78
C ILE A 40 -45.22 16.29 -30.26
N ASN A 41 -46.38 16.44 -29.64
CA ASN A 41 -46.56 16.33 -28.20
C ASN A 41 -47.34 15.05 -27.86
N MET A 42 -46.89 14.40 -26.79
CA MET A 42 -47.50 13.25 -26.14
C MET A 42 -47.73 13.60 -24.68
N THR A 43 -48.95 13.44 -24.17
CA THR A 43 -49.25 13.77 -22.76
C THR A 43 -49.90 12.58 -22.04
N ALA A 44 -49.60 12.41 -20.76
CA ALA A 44 -50.21 11.37 -19.93
C ALA A 44 -51.75 11.51 -19.89
N LYS A 45 -52.25 12.75 -19.86
CA LYS A 45 -53.69 13.06 -19.91
C LYS A 45 -54.36 12.57 -21.20
N GLN A 46 -53.71 12.75 -22.35
CA GLN A 46 -54.23 12.23 -23.63
C GLN A 46 -54.23 10.69 -23.66
N ALA A 47 -53.32 10.04 -22.94
CA ALA A 47 -53.27 8.59 -22.77
C ALA A 47 -54.20 8.04 -21.66
N GLY A 48 -54.97 8.89 -20.98
CA GLY A 48 -55.90 8.49 -19.91
C GLY A 48 -55.24 8.05 -18.60
N ALA A 49 -53.98 8.41 -18.36
CA ALA A 49 -53.21 8.06 -17.17
C ALA A 49 -52.69 9.31 -16.43
N ASP A 50 -52.39 9.17 -15.14
CA ASP A 50 -51.82 10.27 -14.35
C ASP A 50 -50.34 10.55 -14.71
N ASN A 51 -49.60 9.51 -15.10
CA ASN A 51 -48.20 9.58 -15.55
C ASN A 51 -47.99 8.59 -16.71
N LEU A 52 -46.99 8.86 -17.56
CA LEU A 52 -46.59 7.99 -18.66
C LEU A 52 -45.20 7.39 -18.41
N ASN A 53 -45.04 6.07 -18.58
CA ASN A 53 -43.72 5.41 -18.53
C ASN A 53 -43.04 5.55 -19.90
N ILE A 54 -42.13 6.50 -20.02
CA ILE A 54 -41.50 6.81 -21.31
C ILE A 54 -40.56 5.71 -21.78
N PHE A 55 -39.87 5.02 -20.86
CA PHE A 55 -39.00 3.89 -21.22
C PHE A 55 -39.80 2.76 -21.87
N LYS A 56 -40.99 2.44 -21.37
CA LYS A 56 -41.87 1.45 -21.99
C LYS A 56 -42.27 1.82 -23.42
N LEU A 57 -42.62 3.09 -23.66
CA LEU A 57 -42.97 3.57 -24.99
C LEU A 57 -41.79 3.52 -25.96
N LEU A 58 -40.62 3.98 -25.52
CA LEU A 58 -39.40 4.01 -26.33
C LEU A 58 -38.89 2.59 -26.64
N ASN A 59 -38.94 1.68 -25.66
CA ASN A 59 -38.63 0.26 -25.86
C ASN A 59 -39.52 -0.37 -26.93
N HIS A 60 -40.83 -0.12 -26.88
CA HIS A 60 -41.77 -0.62 -27.89
C HIS A 60 -41.53 -0.01 -29.28
N ALA A 61 -41.34 1.31 -29.35
CA ALA A 61 -41.23 2.01 -30.62
C ALA A 61 -39.89 1.80 -31.34
N PHE A 62 -38.80 1.67 -30.58
CA PHE A 62 -37.44 1.66 -31.12
C PHE A 62 -36.62 0.42 -30.75
N HIS A 63 -37.23 -0.58 -30.11
CA HIS A 63 -36.56 -1.82 -29.68
C HIS A 63 -35.35 -1.56 -28.77
N LEU A 64 -35.55 -0.72 -27.76
CA LEU A 64 -34.53 -0.38 -26.77
C LEU A 64 -34.63 -1.29 -25.54
N ASP A 65 -33.52 -1.42 -24.82
CA ASP A 65 -33.39 -2.19 -23.56
C ASP A 65 -33.35 -1.27 -22.33
N LEU A 66 -34.25 -0.28 -22.24
CA LEU A 66 -34.33 0.63 -21.09
C LEU A 66 -35.10 -0.02 -19.92
N PRO A 67 -34.80 0.33 -18.65
CA PRO A 67 -35.32 -0.36 -17.46
C PRO A 67 -36.77 0.04 -17.15
N GLU A 68 -37.73 -0.49 -17.92
CA GLU A 68 -39.14 -0.11 -17.79
C GLU A 68 -39.85 -0.65 -16.54
N GLN A 69 -39.29 -1.67 -15.86
CA GLN A 69 -39.89 -2.31 -14.66
C GLN A 69 -39.17 -1.92 -13.36
N GLU A 70 -37.84 -2.00 -13.33
CA GLU A 70 -37.04 -1.79 -12.12
C GLU A 70 -36.82 -0.30 -11.80
N ALA A 71 -36.65 0.53 -12.83
CA ALA A 71 -36.42 1.97 -12.71
C ALA A 71 -37.22 2.76 -13.77
N PRO A 72 -38.57 2.70 -13.73
CA PRO A 72 -39.40 3.37 -14.71
C PRO A 72 -39.23 4.89 -14.65
N LEU A 73 -39.06 5.53 -15.81
CA LEU A 73 -39.07 6.99 -15.93
C LEU A 73 -40.50 7.47 -16.20
N LEU A 74 -41.11 8.07 -15.18
CA LEU A 74 -42.48 8.55 -15.19
C LEU A 74 -42.52 10.04 -15.56
N ILE A 75 -43.20 10.36 -16.66
CA ILE A 75 -43.29 11.71 -17.22
C ILE A 75 -44.75 12.20 -17.28
N GLN A 76 -44.93 13.52 -17.35
CA GLN A 76 -46.22 14.17 -17.59
C GLN A 76 -46.49 14.32 -19.08
N ASP A 77 -45.47 14.77 -19.81
CA ASP A 77 -45.50 14.95 -21.25
C ASP A 77 -44.09 14.76 -21.84
N ALA A 78 -44.04 14.49 -23.13
CA ALA A 78 -42.84 14.40 -23.91
C ALA A 78 -43.16 14.65 -25.38
N GLY A 79 -42.12 14.86 -26.17
CA GLY A 79 -42.33 15.12 -27.58
C GLY A 79 -41.06 15.27 -28.38
N PHE A 80 -41.26 15.42 -29.68
CA PHE A 80 -40.21 15.70 -30.64
C PHE A 80 -40.49 17.06 -31.27
N PHE A 81 -39.48 17.89 -31.46
CA PHE A 81 -39.63 19.07 -32.29
C PHE A 81 -38.40 19.35 -33.16
N THR A 82 -38.62 20.01 -34.29
CA THR A 82 -37.59 20.49 -35.19
C THR A 82 -37.83 21.97 -35.42
N PHE A 83 -36.97 22.80 -34.83
CA PHE A 83 -36.94 24.24 -35.05
C PHE A 83 -35.84 24.56 -36.06
N SER A 84 -36.18 25.08 -37.23
CA SER A 84 -35.23 25.35 -38.31
C SER A 84 -35.35 26.77 -38.83
N ASN A 85 -34.24 27.30 -39.35
CA ASN A 85 -34.18 28.59 -40.02
C ASN A 85 -33.66 28.39 -41.45
N HIS A 86 -34.41 28.92 -42.41
CA HIS A 86 -34.13 28.84 -43.84
C HIS A 86 -33.57 30.16 -44.41
N ALA A 87 -33.22 31.13 -43.55
CA ALA A 87 -32.56 32.37 -43.96
C ALA A 87 -31.12 32.14 -44.44
N THR A 88 -30.63 33.04 -45.30
CA THR A 88 -29.25 33.02 -45.80
C THR A 88 -28.63 34.41 -45.62
N PRO A 89 -27.70 34.63 -44.65
CA PRO A 89 -27.16 33.66 -43.70
C PRO A 89 -28.17 33.26 -42.59
N PRO A 90 -27.98 32.10 -41.93
CA PRO A 90 -28.87 31.66 -40.87
C PRO A 90 -28.72 32.52 -39.61
N GLU A 91 -29.83 33.07 -39.13
CA GLU A 91 -29.93 33.73 -37.83
C GLU A 91 -30.09 32.70 -36.70
N THR A 92 -29.55 33.00 -35.51
CA THR A 92 -29.45 32.08 -34.37
C THR A 92 -30.35 32.48 -33.19
N GLU A 93 -31.49 33.10 -33.51
CA GLU A 93 -32.45 33.58 -32.51
C GLU A 93 -33.10 32.43 -31.73
N LYS A 94 -33.45 32.66 -30.46
CA LYS A 94 -34.05 31.64 -29.59
C LYS A 94 -35.48 31.30 -29.98
N LEU A 95 -35.87 30.04 -29.74
CA LEU A 95 -37.22 29.55 -30.08
C LEU A 95 -38.34 30.40 -29.45
N CYS A 96 -38.20 30.78 -28.17
CA CYS A 96 -39.19 31.61 -27.47
C CYS A 96 -39.38 33.01 -28.09
N ASN A 97 -38.34 33.57 -28.71
CA ASN A 97 -38.38 34.90 -29.33
C ASN A 97 -39.08 34.88 -30.69
N ILE A 98 -39.03 33.76 -31.40
CA ILE A 98 -39.68 33.57 -32.70
C ILE A 98 -41.12 33.06 -32.55
N PHE A 99 -41.35 32.10 -31.66
CA PHE A 99 -42.63 31.46 -31.43
C PHE A 99 -43.05 31.54 -29.94
N PRO A 100 -43.50 32.70 -29.44
CA PRO A 100 -43.75 32.92 -28.00
C PRO A 100 -45.01 32.24 -27.45
N GLN A 101 -45.90 31.73 -28.30
CA GLN A 101 -47.14 31.05 -27.89
C GLN A 101 -47.18 29.63 -28.46
N ILE A 102 -46.24 28.79 -28.03
CA ILE A 102 -46.18 27.37 -28.38
C ILE A 102 -46.37 26.50 -27.14
N PRO A 103 -46.98 25.31 -27.27
CA PRO A 103 -47.21 24.37 -26.19
C PRO A 103 -45.94 23.55 -25.87
N LEU A 104 -44.79 24.22 -25.80
CA LEU A 104 -43.54 23.65 -25.29
C LEU A 104 -43.19 24.34 -23.96
N PRO A 105 -42.54 23.63 -23.01
CA PRO A 105 -42.14 24.23 -21.75
C PRO A 105 -41.20 25.42 -21.97
N THR A 106 -41.42 26.51 -21.22
CA THR A 106 -40.63 27.74 -21.34
C THR A 106 -39.13 27.48 -21.20
N SER A 107 -38.75 26.64 -20.23
CA SER A 107 -37.36 26.21 -19.99
C SER A 107 -36.70 25.53 -21.19
N VAL A 108 -37.46 24.88 -22.07
CA VAL A 108 -36.97 24.29 -23.32
C VAL A 108 -36.84 25.36 -24.40
N THR A 109 -37.86 26.23 -24.53
CA THR A 109 -37.89 27.26 -25.57
C THR A 109 -36.84 28.36 -25.39
N GLU A 110 -36.39 28.61 -24.16
CA GLU A 110 -35.38 29.61 -23.82
C GLU A 110 -33.94 29.13 -24.05
N THR A 111 -33.71 27.82 -24.18
CA THR A 111 -32.38 27.26 -24.44
C THR A 111 -32.17 26.90 -25.91
N GLU A 112 -33.24 26.79 -26.69
CA GLU A 112 -33.19 26.18 -28.02
C GLU A 112 -33.00 27.17 -29.16
N THR A 113 -32.15 26.76 -30.10
CA THR A 113 -31.75 27.51 -31.31
C THR A 113 -32.00 26.66 -32.55
N PRO A 114 -32.06 27.26 -33.76
CA PRO A 114 -32.38 26.51 -34.97
C PRO A 114 -31.40 25.36 -35.23
N VAL A 115 -31.93 24.18 -35.56
CA VAL A 115 -31.20 22.97 -35.93
C VAL A 115 -31.30 22.70 -37.42
N SER A 116 -30.23 22.12 -37.99
CA SER A 116 -30.18 21.66 -39.38
C SER A 116 -30.11 20.14 -39.44
N HIS A 117 -31.08 19.51 -40.10
CA HIS A 117 -31.14 18.05 -40.27
C HIS A 117 -31.05 17.25 -38.95
N SER A 118 -31.66 17.77 -37.88
CA SER A 118 -31.75 17.14 -36.57
C SER A 118 -33.09 17.52 -35.94
N CYS A 119 -33.44 16.84 -34.86
CA CYS A 119 -34.65 17.03 -34.06
C CYS A 119 -34.25 17.03 -32.59
N THR A 120 -35.00 17.74 -31.75
CA THR A 120 -34.86 17.68 -30.30
C THR A 120 -35.94 16.77 -29.73
N PHE A 121 -35.55 15.89 -28.80
CA PHE A 121 -36.48 15.18 -27.93
C PHE A 121 -36.55 15.90 -26.59
N TRP A 122 -37.76 16.08 -26.06
CA TRP A 122 -37.99 16.72 -24.76
C TRP A 122 -38.99 15.91 -23.94
N LEU A 123 -38.90 16.07 -22.62
CA LEU A 123 -39.82 15.44 -21.67
C LEU A 123 -39.94 16.26 -20.40
N THR A 124 -41.10 16.20 -19.76
CA THR A 124 -41.34 16.82 -18.45
C THR A 124 -41.64 15.75 -17.41
N LEU A 125 -40.92 15.78 -16.29
CA LEU A 125 -41.07 14.83 -15.21
C LEU A 125 -41.37 15.51 -13.87
N ARG A 126 -42.07 14.78 -13.00
CA ARG A 126 -42.22 15.13 -11.58
C ARG A 126 -41.05 14.56 -10.80
N LEU A 127 -40.39 15.38 -9.99
CA LEU A 127 -39.31 14.90 -9.11
C LEU A 127 -39.78 13.76 -8.20
N LYS A 128 -40.91 14.00 -7.52
CA LYS A 128 -41.50 13.02 -6.60
C LYS A 128 -42.19 11.91 -7.38
N GLY A 129 -41.84 10.66 -7.07
CA GLY A 129 -42.40 9.47 -7.71
C GLY A 129 -41.53 8.89 -8.83
N ASN A 130 -40.44 9.56 -9.21
CA ASN A 130 -39.40 9.00 -10.07
C ASN A 130 -38.28 8.39 -9.24
N TYR A 131 -37.79 7.21 -9.66
CA TYR A 131 -36.81 6.43 -8.91
C TYR A 131 -35.52 7.22 -8.61
N LEU A 132 -34.90 7.79 -9.64
CA LEU A 132 -33.64 8.53 -9.54
C LEU A 132 -33.85 10.00 -9.11
N PHE A 133 -34.74 10.73 -9.77
CA PHE A 133 -34.91 12.17 -9.58
C PHE A 133 -35.57 12.58 -8.26
N ASN A 134 -36.13 11.63 -7.50
CA ASN A 134 -36.62 11.92 -6.15
C ASN A 134 -35.49 12.41 -5.22
N ASN A 135 -34.25 12.01 -5.48
CA ASN A 135 -33.07 12.44 -4.74
C ASN A 135 -32.71 13.93 -4.98
N LEU A 136 -33.16 14.56 -6.07
CA LEU A 136 -32.98 16.00 -6.29
C LEU A 136 -33.65 16.86 -5.21
N ILE A 137 -34.74 16.37 -4.62
CA ILE A 137 -35.43 17.03 -3.52
C ILE A 137 -34.53 17.09 -2.28
N GLU A 138 -33.79 16.02 -2.03
CA GLU A 138 -32.84 15.93 -0.92
C GLU A 138 -31.58 16.76 -1.19
N VAL A 139 -31.14 16.80 -2.45
CA VAL A 139 -30.06 17.67 -2.93
C VAL A 139 -30.44 19.15 -2.79
N GLY A 140 -31.72 19.54 -2.87
CA GLY A 140 -32.18 20.88 -2.48
C GLY A 140 -33.22 21.52 -3.40
N VAL A 141 -33.60 20.87 -4.50
CA VAL A 141 -34.65 21.36 -5.42
C VAL A 141 -36.03 21.15 -4.79
N LYS A 142 -36.65 22.17 -4.21
CA LYS A 142 -37.96 22.03 -3.56
C LYS A 142 -39.12 22.16 -4.56
N ASN A 143 -40.22 21.48 -4.26
CA ASN A 143 -41.48 21.68 -4.95
C ASN A 143 -41.97 23.12 -4.70
N GLY A 144 -41.92 23.97 -5.73
CA GLY A 144 -42.32 25.38 -5.66
C GLY A 144 -41.22 26.39 -5.99
N ASP A 145 -39.94 26.00 -5.97
CA ASP A 145 -38.82 26.84 -6.44
C ASP A 145 -38.77 26.91 -7.98
N LEU A 146 -39.47 25.99 -8.64
CA LEU A 146 -39.66 25.95 -10.07
C LEU A 146 -41.02 26.59 -10.40
N PRO A 147 -41.09 27.58 -11.32
CA PRO A 147 -42.35 28.22 -11.71
C PRO A 147 -43.36 27.26 -12.36
N GLN A 148 -42.92 26.05 -12.75
CA GLN A 148 -43.76 24.91 -13.11
C GLN A 148 -43.50 23.78 -12.10
N ALA A 149 -44.54 23.05 -11.70
CA ALA A 149 -44.45 21.97 -10.70
C ALA A 149 -43.55 20.79 -11.12
N ASP A 150 -43.08 20.79 -12.38
CA ASP A 150 -42.41 19.70 -13.07
C ASP A 150 -41.13 20.22 -13.77
N ILE A 151 -40.14 19.34 -14.02
CA ILE A 151 -38.87 19.68 -14.68
C ILE A 151 -38.88 19.17 -16.12
N SER A 152 -38.59 20.05 -17.08
CA SER A 152 -38.52 19.69 -18.50
C SER A 152 -37.08 19.59 -19.01
N LEU A 153 -36.65 18.38 -19.37
CA LEU A 153 -35.36 18.13 -20.00
C LEU A 153 -35.49 18.12 -21.53
N ASN A 154 -34.46 18.61 -22.22
CA ASN A 154 -34.35 18.51 -23.68
C ASN A 154 -32.98 18.00 -24.11
N GLY A 155 -32.95 17.27 -25.22
CA GLY A 155 -31.72 16.71 -25.80
C GLY A 155 -31.81 16.68 -27.32
N ARG A 156 -30.78 17.21 -27.99
CA ARG A 156 -30.67 17.19 -29.45
C ARG A 156 -30.28 15.82 -29.93
N LEU A 157 -30.99 15.31 -30.93
CA LEU A 157 -30.71 14.01 -31.53
C LEU A 157 -29.48 14.08 -32.43
N ILE A 158 -28.60 13.10 -32.27
CA ILE A 158 -27.34 12.93 -32.97
C ILE A 158 -27.63 12.52 -34.43
N LYS A 159 -27.07 13.28 -35.36
CA LYS A 159 -27.21 13.01 -36.79
C LYS A 159 -26.38 11.78 -37.19
N GLY A 160 -26.93 10.96 -38.10
CA GLY A 160 -26.19 9.86 -38.75
C GLY A 160 -26.28 8.50 -38.03
N ILE A 161 -27.04 8.41 -36.94
CA ILE A 161 -27.35 7.16 -36.24
C ILE A 161 -28.87 6.93 -36.19
N SER A 162 -29.30 5.71 -35.83
CA SER A 162 -30.74 5.40 -35.70
C SER A 162 -31.40 6.27 -34.62
N ALA A 163 -32.69 6.55 -34.77
CA ALA A 163 -33.42 7.40 -33.82
C ALA A 163 -33.41 6.81 -32.39
N GLY A 164 -33.56 5.49 -32.27
CA GLY A 164 -33.47 4.79 -30.98
C GLY A 164 -32.11 4.97 -30.30
N GLU A 165 -31.02 4.75 -31.03
CA GLU A 165 -29.65 4.91 -30.53
C GLU A 165 -29.35 6.38 -30.17
N SER A 166 -29.85 7.31 -30.97
CA SER A 166 -29.74 8.73 -30.67
C SER A 166 -30.50 9.12 -29.40
N ILE A 167 -31.72 8.65 -29.21
CA ILE A 167 -32.51 8.93 -28.01
C ILE A 167 -31.78 8.39 -26.76
N LYS A 168 -31.08 7.26 -26.88
CA LYS A 168 -30.31 6.68 -25.77
C LYS A 168 -29.08 7.52 -25.40
N LYS A 169 -28.32 7.97 -26.41
CA LYS A 169 -27.00 8.63 -26.27
C LYS A 169 -27.06 10.15 -26.12
N SER A 170 -28.14 10.79 -26.53
CA SER A 170 -28.30 12.24 -26.42
C SER A 170 -28.22 12.70 -24.96
N LEU A 171 -27.50 13.80 -24.72
CA LEU A 171 -27.44 14.45 -23.42
C LEU A 171 -28.68 15.32 -23.23
N TYR A 172 -29.50 14.96 -22.24
CA TYR A 172 -30.67 15.70 -21.82
C TYR A 172 -30.29 16.71 -20.75
N THR A 173 -30.61 17.98 -20.98
CA THR A 173 -30.22 19.07 -20.09
C THR A 173 -31.40 19.92 -19.66
N VAL A 174 -31.27 20.54 -18.49
CA VAL A 174 -32.19 21.57 -18.00
C VAL A 174 -31.47 22.49 -17.02
N VAL A 175 -31.76 23.78 -17.10
CA VAL A 175 -31.29 24.78 -16.13
C VAL A 175 -32.16 24.69 -14.88
N LEU A 176 -31.54 24.49 -13.72
CA LEU A 176 -32.23 24.46 -12.43
C LEU A 176 -32.12 25.84 -11.74
N PRO A 177 -33.09 26.21 -10.88
CA PRO A 177 -32.99 27.40 -10.05
C PRO A 177 -31.85 27.25 -9.03
N ASP A 178 -31.28 28.37 -8.60
CA ASP A 178 -30.29 28.36 -7.51
C ASP A 178 -30.94 27.82 -6.22
N PHE A 179 -30.28 26.90 -5.54
CA PHE A 179 -30.78 26.30 -4.30
C PHE A 179 -29.66 26.05 -3.29
N LYS A 180 -30.02 25.64 -2.08
CA LYS A 180 -29.03 25.21 -1.08
C LYS A 180 -28.82 23.71 -1.15
N LEU A 181 -27.62 23.29 -1.52
CA LEU A 181 -27.20 21.89 -1.54
C LEU A 181 -27.33 21.29 -0.12
N PHE A 182 -28.17 20.26 0.03
CA PHE A 182 -28.51 19.62 1.30
C PHE A 182 -29.04 20.59 2.37
N ASN A 183 -29.56 21.76 1.97
CA ASN A 183 -29.89 22.92 2.82
C ASN A 183 -28.69 23.60 3.51
N ILE A 184 -27.45 23.28 3.11
CA ILE A 184 -26.22 23.74 3.75
C ILE A 184 -25.50 24.78 2.87
N PHE A 185 -25.05 24.38 1.68
CA PHE A 185 -24.18 25.20 0.82
C PHE A 185 -24.98 25.89 -0.27
N GLY A 186 -24.65 27.14 -0.62
CA GLY A 186 -25.28 27.77 -1.79
C GLY A 186 -24.83 27.07 -3.07
N PHE A 187 -25.73 26.81 -4.01
CA PHE A 187 -25.41 26.18 -5.29
C PHE A 187 -26.11 26.94 -6.41
N ASN A 188 -25.34 27.54 -7.31
CA ASN A 188 -25.84 28.49 -8.29
C ASN A 188 -25.38 28.15 -9.72
N ASN A 189 -26.05 28.70 -10.74
CA ASN A 189 -25.76 28.46 -12.16
C ASN A 189 -25.88 26.98 -12.55
N LEU A 190 -27.00 26.37 -12.19
CA LEU A 190 -27.14 24.92 -12.17
C LEU A 190 -27.63 24.35 -13.50
N ILE A 191 -26.93 23.34 -14.01
CA ILE A 191 -27.32 22.60 -15.21
C ILE A 191 -27.39 21.11 -14.87
N LEU A 192 -28.59 20.56 -14.84
CA LEU A 192 -28.81 19.12 -14.72
C LEU A 192 -28.56 18.47 -16.08
N LYS A 193 -27.81 17.37 -16.07
CA LYS A 193 -27.41 16.55 -17.21
C LYS A 193 -27.84 15.10 -16.96
N TYR A 194 -28.49 14.51 -17.95
CA TYR A 194 -28.99 13.14 -17.88
C TYR A 194 -28.86 12.43 -19.23
N GLN A 195 -28.60 11.13 -19.22
CA GLN A 195 -28.55 10.29 -20.41
C GLN A 195 -29.31 9.01 -20.14
N PHE A 196 -30.11 8.54 -21.10
CA PHE A 196 -30.85 7.29 -20.92
C PHE A 196 -29.95 6.06 -20.95
N ASP A 197 -28.81 6.11 -21.66
CA ASP A 197 -27.79 5.05 -21.63
C ASP A 197 -27.17 4.86 -20.23
N ASN A 198 -27.18 5.93 -19.43
CA ASN A 198 -26.74 5.94 -18.03
C ASN A 198 -27.93 6.26 -17.10
N TYR A 199 -29.04 5.53 -17.27
CA TYR A 199 -30.32 5.85 -16.64
C TYR A 199 -30.30 5.96 -15.11
N ALA A 200 -29.31 5.34 -14.45
CA ALA A 200 -29.20 5.23 -13.00
C ALA A 200 -28.45 6.42 -12.37
N LYS A 201 -27.96 7.38 -13.17
CA LYS A 201 -27.18 8.52 -12.69
C LYS A 201 -27.59 9.82 -13.37
N TYR A 202 -27.45 10.92 -12.64
CA TYR A 202 -27.49 12.27 -13.21
C TYR A 202 -26.32 13.10 -12.69
N GLU A 203 -25.99 14.16 -13.43
CA GLU A 203 -24.98 15.14 -13.04
C GLU A 203 -25.61 16.53 -12.91
N ILE A 204 -25.22 17.31 -11.91
CA ILE A 204 -25.55 18.73 -11.81
C ILE A 204 -24.25 19.52 -11.88
N GLU A 205 -24.03 20.24 -12.96
CA GLU A 205 -22.94 21.19 -13.08
C GLU A 205 -23.34 22.54 -12.48
N GLY A 206 -22.44 23.19 -11.76
CA GLY A 206 -22.70 24.51 -11.20
C GLY A 206 -21.62 25.00 -10.25
N ILE A 207 -21.90 26.12 -9.59
CA ILE A 207 -20.97 26.78 -8.67
C ILE A 207 -21.47 26.65 -7.23
N ILE A 208 -20.71 25.95 -6.39
CA ILE A 208 -20.94 25.87 -4.94
C ILE A 208 -20.29 27.05 -4.23
N THR A 209 -21.07 27.73 -3.42
CA THR A 209 -20.64 28.78 -2.49
C THR A 209 -20.47 28.20 -1.08
N LEU A 210 -19.27 28.31 -0.55
CA LEU A 210 -18.90 27.82 0.79
C LEU A 210 -18.34 28.96 1.64
N GLU A 211 -18.95 29.18 2.81
CA GLU A 211 -18.43 30.12 3.82
C GLU A 211 -17.52 29.37 4.79
N LEU A 212 -16.24 29.76 4.84
CA LEU A 212 -15.23 29.19 5.72
C LEU A 212 -14.36 30.29 6.30
N PHE A 213 -14.14 30.25 7.62
CA PHE A 213 -13.27 31.20 8.34
C PHE A 213 -13.54 32.68 8.02
N GLN A 214 -14.84 33.06 8.00
CA GLN A 214 -15.32 34.43 7.69
C GLN A 214 -15.08 34.89 6.25
N LYS A 215 -14.83 33.96 5.34
CA LYS A 215 -14.60 34.22 3.91
C LYS A 215 -15.45 33.32 3.04
N THR A 216 -15.70 33.77 1.82
CA THR A 216 -16.55 33.05 0.85
C THR A 216 -15.71 32.49 -0.29
N TYR A 217 -15.85 31.18 -0.52
CA TYR A 217 -15.16 30.43 -1.55
C TYR A 217 -16.18 29.92 -2.58
N TYR A 218 -15.78 29.93 -3.86
CA TYR A 218 -16.62 29.48 -4.96
C TYR A 218 -15.94 28.31 -5.68
N PHE A 219 -16.62 27.17 -5.77
CA PHE A 219 -16.10 25.96 -6.39
C PHE A 219 -16.95 25.60 -7.61
N ASP A 220 -16.32 25.33 -8.74
CA ASP A 220 -16.94 24.98 -10.01
C ASP A 220 -16.73 23.49 -10.32
N GLY A 221 -17.73 22.86 -10.93
CA GLY A 221 -17.68 21.48 -11.40
C GLY A 221 -19.03 20.79 -11.38
N ALA A 222 -19.00 19.47 -11.52
CA ALA A 222 -20.19 18.63 -11.56
C ALA A 222 -20.33 17.75 -10.32
N LEU A 223 -21.55 17.64 -9.84
CA LEU A 223 -22.00 16.74 -8.80
C LEU A 223 -22.71 15.55 -9.45
N SER A 224 -22.19 14.35 -9.28
CA SER A 224 -22.79 13.12 -9.79
C SER A 224 -23.62 12.47 -8.69
N ALA A 225 -24.86 12.11 -9.00
CA ALA A 225 -25.75 11.42 -8.08
C ALA A 225 -26.33 10.16 -8.70
N ASP A 226 -26.52 9.14 -7.87
CA ASP A 226 -27.20 7.90 -8.20
C ASP A 226 -28.33 7.61 -7.20
N GLU A 227 -28.87 6.38 -7.20
CA GLU A 227 -29.94 5.98 -6.28
C GLU A 227 -29.52 5.96 -4.80
N LYS A 228 -28.22 5.79 -4.50
CA LYS A 228 -27.67 5.57 -3.15
C LYS A 228 -26.87 6.75 -2.62
N GLN A 229 -26.22 7.50 -3.49
CA GLN A 229 -25.22 8.48 -3.08
C GLN A 229 -25.08 9.66 -4.03
N VAL A 230 -24.42 10.70 -3.52
CA VAL A 230 -23.97 11.88 -4.24
C VAL A 230 -22.48 12.04 -4.02
N GLN A 231 -21.74 12.24 -5.11
CA GLN A 231 -20.32 12.46 -5.09
C GLN A 231 -19.94 13.67 -5.95
N ALA A 232 -19.04 14.49 -5.45
CA ALA A 232 -18.49 15.59 -6.21
C ALA A 232 -17.04 15.86 -5.80
N SER A 233 -16.23 16.30 -6.77
CA SER A 233 -14.90 16.86 -6.55
C SER A 233 -14.79 18.13 -7.37
N LEU A 234 -15.14 19.26 -6.77
CA LEU A 234 -15.22 20.56 -7.40
C LEU A 234 -13.91 21.33 -7.23
N GLN A 235 -13.52 22.10 -8.24
CA GLN A 235 -12.28 22.88 -8.24
C GLN A 235 -12.56 24.33 -7.91
N ILE A 236 -11.62 25.02 -7.26
CA ILE A 236 -11.78 26.44 -6.95
C ILE A 236 -11.95 27.28 -8.23
N CYS A 237 -12.90 28.21 -8.22
CA CYS A 237 -13.16 29.11 -9.33
C CYS A 237 -12.24 30.34 -9.28
N HIS A 238 -11.12 30.29 -10.01
CA HIS A 238 -10.08 31.32 -10.01
C HIS A 238 -10.51 32.72 -10.49
N LYS A 239 -11.69 32.87 -11.11
CA LYS A 239 -12.15 34.14 -11.71
C LYS A 239 -12.81 35.10 -10.71
N SER A 240 -13.25 34.62 -9.54
CA SER A 240 -14.05 35.43 -8.61
C SER A 240 -13.92 35.06 -7.13
N SER A 241 -13.09 34.09 -6.75
CA SER A 241 -12.95 33.65 -5.36
C SER A 241 -11.61 34.03 -4.75
N GLU A 242 -11.57 34.10 -3.41
CA GLU A 242 -10.32 33.81 -2.73
C GLU A 242 -9.87 32.39 -3.07
N SER A 243 -8.59 32.20 -3.38
CA SER A 243 -8.04 30.90 -3.79
C SER A 243 -7.25 30.21 -2.69
N THR A 244 -7.15 30.82 -1.51
CA THR A 244 -6.29 30.35 -0.43
C THR A 244 -6.97 30.46 0.94
N ILE A 245 -6.70 29.49 1.83
CA ILE A 245 -7.11 29.54 3.24
C ILE A 245 -5.85 29.76 4.07
N VAL A 246 -5.72 30.93 4.67
CA VAL A 246 -4.54 31.30 5.46
C VAL A 246 -4.85 31.20 6.95
N LYS A 247 -4.01 30.46 7.70
CA LYS A 247 -4.11 30.28 9.17
C LYS A 247 -5.53 29.85 9.62
N PRO A 248 -5.99 28.65 9.23
CA PRO A 248 -7.34 28.16 9.53
C PRO A 248 -7.63 28.07 11.04
N PHE A 249 -8.90 27.92 11.38
CA PHE A 249 -9.43 27.88 12.76
C PHE A 249 -9.06 29.12 13.59
N ASP A 250 -9.47 30.30 13.11
CA ASP A 250 -9.25 31.57 13.81
C ASP A 250 -7.77 31.82 14.18
N ARG A 251 -6.87 31.47 13.26
CA ARG A 251 -5.42 31.59 13.40
C ARG A 251 -4.78 30.63 14.41
N ARG A 252 -5.50 29.59 14.85
CA ARG A 252 -4.95 28.57 15.76
C ARG A 252 -3.97 27.62 15.05
N MET A 253 -4.16 27.38 13.74
CA MET A 253 -3.15 26.72 12.90
C MET A 253 -2.16 27.75 12.32
N THR A 254 -1.23 28.21 13.15
CA THR A 254 -0.21 29.20 12.74
C THR A 254 0.72 28.61 11.66
N GLY A 255 1.07 29.40 10.65
CA GLY A 255 2.02 29.01 9.60
C GLY A 255 1.46 28.14 8.46
N VAL A 256 0.21 27.66 8.59
CA VAL A 256 -0.44 26.80 7.60
C VAL A 256 -1.28 27.62 6.62
N THR A 257 -1.04 27.42 5.32
CA THR A 257 -1.87 27.94 4.23
C THR A 257 -2.30 26.79 3.32
N PHE A 258 -3.58 26.72 2.96
CA PHE A 258 -4.08 25.84 1.92
C PHE A 258 -4.24 26.63 0.62
N ASP A 259 -3.59 26.16 -0.43
CA ASP A 259 -3.66 26.65 -1.82
C ASP A 259 -4.32 25.57 -2.70
N ASP A 260 -4.60 25.89 -3.97
CA ASP A 260 -5.18 24.96 -4.96
C ASP A 260 -6.38 24.17 -4.42
N LEU A 261 -7.34 24.93 -3.87
CA LEU A 261 -8.46 24.36 -3.14
C LEU A 261 -9.38 23.54 -4.05
N SER A 262 -9.87 22.43 -3.52
CA SER A 262 -10.95 21.63 -4.11
C SER A 262 -11.95 21.27 -3.02
N PHE A 263 -13.23 21.24 -3.38
CA PHE A 263 -14.31 20.88 -2.47
C PHE A 263 -14.86 19.51 -2.83
N GLY A 264 -14.81 18.59 -1.87
CA GLY A 264 -15.30 17.23 -2.01
C GLY A 264 -16.59 17.01 -1.25
N ILE A 265 -17.49 16.23 -1.86
CA ILE A 265 -18.75 15.80 -1.29
C ILE A 265 -18.84 14.28 -1.44
N ASP A 266 -19.16 13.60 -0.35
CA ASP A 266 -19.60 12.19 -0.37
C ASP A 266 -20.81 12.05 0.57
N TYR A 267 -21.99 11.85 -0.01
CA TYR A 267 -23.25 11.83 0.72
C TYR A 267 -24.03 10.56 0.40
N THR A 268 -24.40 9.77 1.40
CA THR A 268 -25.27 8.59 1.24
C THR A 268 -26.71 8.91 1.63
N PHE A 269 -27.66 8.67 0.72
CA PHE A 269 -29.09 8.81 0.98
C PHE A 269 -29.59 7.79 2.01
N ALA A 270 -30.67 8.12 2.72
CA ALA A 270 -31.31 7.19 3.65
C ALA A 270 -31.96 6.02 2.89
N VAL A 271 -31.71 4.78 3.35
CA VAL A 271 -32.41 3.58 2.86
C VAL A 271 -33.49 3.20 3.90
N PRO A 272 -34.78 3.45 3.64
CA PRO A 272 -35.85 3.25 4.62
C PRO A 272 -35.92 1.82 5.17
N GLU A 273 -35.64 0.83 4.34
CA GLU A 273 -35.72 -0.60 4.67
C GLU A 273 -34.58 -1.10 5.58
N LYS A 274 -33.43 -0.40 5.59
CA LYS A 274 -32.21 -0.82 6.31
C LYS A 274 -31.93 -0.03 7.59
N LYS A 275 -32.80 0.91 7.98
CA LYS A 275 -32.58 1.85 9.11
C LYS A 275 -31.18 2.52 9.07
N GLN A 276 -30.61 2.72 7.88
CA GLN A 276 -29.31 3.37 7.74
C GLN A 276 -29.50 4.89 7.84
N PRO A 277 -28.77 5.59 8.75
CA PRO A 277 -28.86 7.03 8.88
C PRO A 277 -28.27 7.73 7.65
N LYS A 278 -28.74 8.96 7.37
CA LYS A 278 -28.12 9.85 6.39
C LYS A 278 -26.70 10.19 6.87
N VAL A 279 -25.70 10.02 6.02
CA VAL A 279 -24.31 10.35 6.33
C VAL A 279 -23.75 11.18 5.18
N GLY A 280 -23.33 12.40 5.49
CA GLY A 280 -22.67 13.31 4.55
C GLY A 280 -21.27 13.67 5.05
N LEU A 281 -20.27 13.48 4.21
CA LEU A 281 -18.90 13.94 4.40
C LEU A 281 -18.62 15.07 3.42
N TYR A 282 -18.18 16.21 3.97
CA TYR A 282 -17.77 17.35 3.17
C TYR A 282 -16.36 17.75 3.58
N TRP A 283 -15.52 18.05 2.59
CA TRP A 283 -14.15 18.47 2.86
C TRP A 283 -13.64 19.47 1.85
N VAL A 284 -12.73 20.33 2.28
CA VAL A 284 -11.91 21.16 1.40
C VAL A 284 -10.51 20.57 1.41
N LYS A 285 -10.04 20.08 0.26
CA LYS A 285 -8.67 19.62 0.06
C LYS A 285 -7.85 20.74 -0.57
N GLY A 286 -6.58 20.84 -0.20
CA GLY A 286 -5.67 21.81 -0.80
C GLY A 286 -4.22 21.37 -0.70
N THR A 287 -3.38 21.98 -1.52
CA THR A 287 -1.93 21.93 -1.35
C THR A 287 -1.56 22.77 -0.15
N ILE A 288 -0.75 22.25 0.76
CA ILE A 288 -0.34 22.99 1.95
C ILE A 288 0.98 23.68 1.66
N ASN A 289 0.96 25.00 1.79
CA ASN A 289 2.15 25.79 1.91
C ASN A 289 2.40 26.10 3.38
N TYR A 290 3.40 25.42 3.93
CA TYR A 290 3.85 25.63 5.29
C TYR A 290 5.29 26.13 5.24
N ALA A 291 5.48 27.45 5.40
CA ALA A 291 6.78 28.13 5.39
C ALA A 291 7.73 27.74 4.24
N LYS A 292 7.23 27.62 2.99
CA LYS A 292 7.99 27.26 1.77
C LYS A 292 8.46 25.81 1.68
N LEU A 293 8.07 24.94 2.61
CA LEU A 293 8.27 23.50 2.51
C LEU A 293 7.27 22.96 1.47
N LEU A 294 7.77 22.55 0.31
CA LEU A 294 6.93 22.09 -0.82
C LEU A 294 6.46 20.64 -0.62
N ALA A 295 5.24 20.35 -1.10
CA ALA A 295 4.62 19.02 -1.27
C ALA A 295 3.92 18.39 -0.04
N LEU A 296 3.20 19.19 0.74
CA LEU A 296 2.22 18.71 1.72
C LEU A 296 0.80 18.81 1.14
N SER A 297 -0.05 17.85 1.46
CA SER A 297 -1.48 17.88 1.09
C SER A 297 -2.32 17.85 2.34
N GLY A 298 -3.35 18.69 2.40
CA GLY A 298 -4.21 18.79 3.57
C GLY A 298 -5.67 18.71 3.21
N SER A 299 -6.49 18.41 4.21
CA SER A 299 -7.95 18.41 4.10
C SER A 299 -8.56 19.03 5.35
N ILE A 300 -9.57 19.88 5.14
CA ILE A 300 -10.42 20.45 6.18
C ILE A 300 -11.76 19.75 6.08
N TYR A 301 -12.14 19.01 7.10
CA TYR A 301 -13.40 18.29 7.19
C TYR A 301 -14.44 19.14 7.89
N LEU A 302 -15.64 19.16 7.30
CA LEU A 302 -16.78 19.91 7.80
C LEU A 302 -17.85 18.94 8.29
N LEU A 303 -18.46 19.28 9.42
CA LEU A 303 -19.75 18.76 9.83
C LEU A 303 -20.78 19.86 9.53
N ASP A 304 -21.69 19.55 8.61
CA ASP A 304 -22.54 20.55 7.96
C ASP A 304 -21.71 21.68 7.33
N ASN A 305 -21.87 22.92 7.80
CA ASN A 305 -21.09 24.08 7.34
C ASN A 305 -19.92 24.42 8.27
N THR A 306 -19.67 23.65 9.32
CA THR A 306 -18.72 24.01 10.36
C THR A 306 -17.45 23.17 10.25
N PRO A 307 -16.26 23.78 10.10
CA PRO A 307 -15.01 23.03 10.09
C PRO A 307 -14.75 22.42 11.48
N ILE A 308 -14.50 21.11 11.51
CA ILE A 308 -14.31 20.34 12.76
C ILE A 308 -12.89 19.80 12.90
N LEU A 309 -12.24 19.47 11.78
CA LEU A 309 -10.91 18.86 11.74
C LEU A 309 -10.16 19.38 10.52
N ALA A 310 -8.95 19.87 10.69
CA ALA A 310 -7.97 19.94 9.60
C ALA A 310 -6.91 18.88 9.81
N SER A 311 -6.50 18.23 8.74
CA SER A 311 -5.40 17.27 8.71
C SER A 311 -4.45 17.63 7.58
N VAL A 312 -3.16 17.62 7.85
CA VAL A 312 -2.07 17.86 6.91
C VAL A 312 -1.19 16.62 6.91
N ALA A 313 -1.13 15.96 5.75
CA ALA A 313 -0.34 14.75 5.58
C ALA A 313 1.11 15.10 5.29
N ILE A 314 2.00 14.52 6.09
CA ILE A 314 3.44 14.57 5.86
C ILE A 314 3.77 13.44 4.89
N ASN A 315 4.07 13.81 3.65
CA ASN A 315 4.33 12.87 2.54
C ASN A 315 5.83 12.67 2.28
N LYS A 316 6.68 13.44 2.95
CA LYS A 316 8.14 13.39 2.88
C LYS A 316 8.72 13.69 4.25
N ASP A 317 9.93 13.23 4.49
CA ASP A 317 10.70 13.53 5.69
C ASP A 317 10.70 15.05 5.96
N LEU A 318 10.24 15.43 7.15
CA LEU A 318 10.08 16.82 7.56
C LEU A 318 10.71 17.01 8.95
N SER A 319 11.74 17.85 9.06
CA SER A 319 12.38 18.08 10.36
C SER A 319 11.47 18.90 11.28
N ILE A 320 11.42 18.54 12.57
CA ILE A 320 10.75 19.33 13.59
C ILE A 320 11.34 20.73 13.71
N HIS A 321 12.62 20.90 13.38
CA HIS A 321 13.28 22.19 13.35
C HIS A 321 12.55 23.13 12.38
N ASP A 322 12.30 22.66 11.16
CA ASP A 322 11.60 23.43 10.13
C ASP A 322 10.16 23.73 10.57
N ILE A 323 9.49 22.78 11.24
CA ILE A 323 8.15 23.01 11.80
C ILE A 323 8.18 24.13 12.83
N PHE A 324 9.16 24.11 13.73
CA PHE A 324 9.23 25.06 14.83
C PHE A 324 9.72 26.44 14.41
N GLU A 325 10.70 26.54 13.50
CA GLU A 325 11.11 27.83 12.93
C GLU A 325 9.95 28.51 12.20
N ALA A 326 9.16 27.72 11.46
CA ALA A 326 7.95 28.18 10.78
C ALA A 326 6.80 28.57 11.72
N SER A 327 6.59 27.82 12.81
CA SER A 327 5.51 28.05 13.78
C SER A 327 5.82 29.20 14.73
N PHE A 328 7.08 29.36 15.13
CA PHE A 328 7.51 30.26 16.19
C PHE A 328 8.57 31.23 15.65
N SER A 329 8.13 32.36 15.08
CA SER A 329 9.02 33.40 14.52
C SER A 329 9.81 34.21 15.57
N SER A 330 10.10 33.64 16.74
CA SER A 330 10.78 34.33 17.85
C SER A 330 12.29 34.06 17.86
N PRO A 331 13.15 35.10 17.95
CA PRO A 331 14.60 34.95 18.06
C PRO A 331 15.08 34.30 19.36
N THR A 332 14.19 34.07 20.33
CA THR A 332 14.48 33.34 21.58
C THR A 332 14.33 31.82 21.45
N PHE A 333 13.77 31.34 20.33
CA PHE A 333 13.51 29.94 20.09
C PHE A 333 14.63 29.30 19.26
N SER A 334 15.30 28.28 19.81
CA SER A 334 16.34 27.52 19.10
C SER A 334 16.18 26.03 19.42
N TRP A 335 15.67 25.27 18.44
CA TRP A 335 15.63 23.81 18.52
C TRP A 335 17.06 23.25 18.33
N PRO A 336 17.53 22.31 19.17
CA PRO A 336 18.85 21.71 19.04
C PRO A 336 18.87 20.61 17.95
N SER A 337 18.66 20.99 16.69
CA SER A 337 18.64 20.07 15.53
C SER A 337 19.90 19.22 15.40
N ASP A 338 21.05 19.72 15.85
CA ASP A 338 22.34 19.00 15.80
C ASP A 338 22.46 17.83 16.81
N PHE A 339 21.50 17.68 17.74
CA PHE A 339 21.53 16.64 18.76
C PHE A 339 20.40 15.62 18.61
N ILE A 340 19.17 16.09 18.40
CA ILE A 340 18.01 15.24 18.12
C ILE A 340 17.35 15.79 16.87
N ASP A 341 17.61 15.10 15.77
CA ASP A 341 16.88 15.29 14.54
C ASP A 341 15.59 14.48 14.63
N ILE A 342 14.52 15.13 15.10
CA ILE A 342 13.18 14.56 14.98
C ILE A 342 12.75 14.81 13.53
N VAL A 343 12.91 13.79 12.71
CA VAL A 343 12.42 13.78 11.34
C VAL A 343 11.07 13.09 11.33
N PHE A 344 10.03 13.82 10.95
CA PHE A 344 8.71 13.26 10.73
C PHE A 344 8.68 12.52 9.40
N HIS A 345 8.48 11.21 9.46
CA HIS A 345 8.45 10.37 8.28
C HIS A 345 7.08 10.38 7.59
N PRO A 346 7.02 9.98 6.30
CA PRO A 346 5.77 9.72 5.60
C PRO A 346 4.79 8.87 6.43
N GLY A 347 3.55 9.33 6.54
CA GLY A 347 2.54 8.73 7.41
C GLY A 347 2.35 9.45 8.76
N SER A 348 3.16 10.48 9.04
CA SER A 348 2.88 11.45 10.10
C SER A 348 1.79 12.44 9.66
N ASN A 349 0.95 12.88 10.59
CA ASN A 349 -0.15 13.80 10.32
C ASN A 349 -0.19 14.94 11.36
N LEU A 350 -0.11 16.17 10.86
CA LEU A 350 -0.40 17.37 11.64
C LEU A 350 -1.89 17.64 11.57
N TYR A 351 -2.57 17.78 12.71
CA TYR A 351 -4.01 17.99 12.72
C TYR A 351 -4.44 19.05 13.73
N TYR A 352 -5.50 19.77 13.39
CA TYR A 352 -6.21 20.63 14.32
C TYR A 352 -7.63 20.14 14.47
N ARG A 353 -8.03 19.82 15.69
CA ARG A 353 -9.43 19.56 16.02
C ARG A 353 -10.00 20.73 16.80
N ARG A 354 -11.18 21.19 16.40
CA ARG A 354 -11.90 22.26 17.10
C ARG A 354 -12.15 21.90 18.56
N GLU A 355 -11.95 22.87 19.44
CA GLU A 355 -12.37 22.77 20.85
C GLU A 355 -13.89 22.88 20.94
N THR A 356 -14.55 21.95 21.62
CA THR A 356 -16.01 21.95 21.76
C THR A 356 -16.41 21.82 23.21
N ASP A 357 -17.42 22.59 23.64
CA ASP A 357 -18.06 22.44 24.96
C ASP A 357 -19.11 21.30 24.99
N GLY A 358 -19.33 20.59 23.87
CA GLY A 358 -20.32 19.53 23.69
C GLY A 358 -19.81 18.10 23.94
N ASP A 359 -20.69 17.10 23.77
CA ASP A 359 -20.33 15.68 23.97
C ASP A 359 -19.42 15.16 22.83
N ILE A 360 -18.11 15.16 23.11
CA ILE A 360 -17.04 14.64 22.23
C ILE A 360 -17.35 13.23 21.72
N LYS A 361 -18.12 12.40 22.46
CA LYS A 361 -18.46 11.02 22.05
C LYS A 361 -19.35 10.98 20.81
N GLN A 362 -20.25 11.95 20.66
CA GLN A 362 -21.20 11.96 19.54
C GLN A 362 -20.51 12.40 18.24
N GLU A 363 -19.66 13.43 18.31
CA GLU A 363 -18.77 13.82 17.20
C GLU A 363 -17.76 12.71 16.87
N ASN A 364 -17.17 12.05 17.87
CA ASN A 364 -16.29 10.90 17.65
C ASN A 364 -17.00 9.75 16.93
N THR A 365 -18.26 9.47 17.27
CA THR A 365 -19.03 8.41 16.60
C THR A 365 -19.29 8.75 15.13
N LEU A 366 -19.62 10.02 14.83
CA LEU A 366 -19.79 10.51 13.46
C LEU A 366 -18.47 10.43 12.69
N ILE A 367 -17.38 10.96 13.25
CA ILE A 367 -16.03 10.93 12.67
C ILE A 367 -15.55 9.48 12.46
N SER A 368 -15.76 8.57 13.42
CA SER A 368 -15.41 7.14 13.29
C SER A 368 -16.16 6.45 12.14
N SER A 369 -17.46 6.74 12.00
CA SER A 369 -18.28 6.19 10.91
C SER A 369 -17.84 6.69 9.52
N LEU A 370 -17.18 7.85 9.46
CA LEU A 370 -16.60 8.44 8.26
C LEU A 370 -15.25 7.80 7.88
N ALA A 371 -14.43 7.41 8.87
CA ALA A 371 -13.19 6.65 8.65
C ALA A 371 -13.43 5.22 8.18
N GLU A 372 -14.45 4.53 8.70
CA GLU A 372 -14.79 3.16 8.29
C GLU A 372 -15.25 3.07 6.82
N LYS A 373 -15.79 4.17 6.27
CA LYS A 373 -16.29 4.21 4.87
C LYS A 373 -15.28 4.81 3.88
N SER A 374 -14.29 5.57 4.33
CA SER A 374 -13.37 6.28 3.45
C SER A 374 -11.97 5.64 3.44
N LEU A 375 -11.60 5.04 2.30
CA LEU A 375 -10.23 4.60 1.99
C LEU A 375 -9.19 5.74 2.03
N LEU A 376 -9.62 7.01 2.15
CA LEU A 376 -8.75 8.19 2.09
C LEU A 376 -8.11 8.55 3.43
N LEU A 377 -8.66 8.11 4.56
CA LEU A 377 -8.21 8.57 5.87
C LEU A 377 -7.06 7.74 6.46
N ASN A 378 -6.83 6.49 6.04
CA ASN A 378 -5.70 5.58 6.39
C ASN A 378 -5.23 5.53 7.87
N GLN A 379 -5.92 6.20 8.79
CA GLN A 379 -5.54 6.40 10.18
C GLN A 379 -6.76 6.35 11.09
N ASP A 380 -6.53 5.85 12.29
CA ASP A 380 -7.52 5.75 13.35
C ASP A 380 -7.78 7.12 13.99
N ILE A 381 -8.69 7.88 13.38
CA ILE A 381 -9.06 9.24 13.77
C ILE A 381 -9.83 9.32 15.10
N THR A 382 -10.16 8.20 15.76
CA THR A 382 -10.80 8.20 17.08
C THR A 382 -9.91 8.75 18.19
N HIS A 383 -8.61 8.88 17.92
CA HIS A 383 -7.60 9.34 18.87
C HIS A 383 -7.32 10.85 18.82
N TYR A 384 -7.90 11.58 17.85
CA TYR A 384 -7.66 13.01 17.69
C TYR A 384 -8.25 13.82 18.85
N GLN A 385 -7.37 14.41 19.64
CA GLN A 385 -7.76 15.24 20.78
C GLN A 385 -8.08 16.67 20.32
N PRO A 386 -8.99 17.38 21.01
CA PRO A 386 -9.20 18.81 20.77
C PRO A 386 -7.89 19.60 20.87
N GLY A 387 -7.72 20.59 20.00
CA GLY A 387 -6.53 21.43 19.91
C GLY A 387 -5.66 21.15 18.69
N PHE A 388 -4.51 21.80 18.64
CA PHE A 388 -3.52 21.62 17.58
C PHE A 388 -2.52 20.56 18.00
N HIS A 389 -2.44 19.46 17.26
CA HIS A 389 -1.60 18.32 17.61
C HIS A 389 -0.86 17.82 16.39
N LEU A 390 0.29 17.21 16.65
CA LEU A 390 1.08 16.51 15.65
C LEU A 390 1.16 15.05 16.06
N HIS A 391 0.51 14.19 15.28
CA HIS A 391 0.65 12.75 15.41
C HIS A 391 1.77 12.31 14.48
N ALA A 392 2.89 11.86 15.03
CA ALA A 392 4.05 11.62 14.18
C ALA A 392 4.80 10.33 14.47
N LEU A 393 5.34 9.79 13.38
CA LEU A 393 6.40 8.80 13.35
C LEU A 393 7.71 9.54 13.19
N PHE A 394 8.62 9.39 14.16
CA PHE A 394 9.90 10.09 14.12
C PHE A 394 11.01 9.29 14.76
N ASP A 395 12.23 9.57 14.33
CA ASP A 395 13.42 8.93 14.83
C ASP A 395 14.11 9.80 15.90
N ILE A 396 14.71 9.17 16.90
CA ILE A 396 15.63 9.81 17.86
C ILE A 396 16.93 9.01 17.86
N THR A 397 18.07 9.65 17.61
CA THR A 397 19.37 8.97 17.60
C THR A 397 20.23 9.41 18.79
N LEU A 398 20.64 8.45 19.64
CA LEU A 398 21.59 8.67 20.75
C LEU A 398 22.90 7.93 20.52
N ILE A 399 22.90 6.62 20.78
CA ILE A 399 23.86 5.61 20.31
C ILE A 399 23.17 4.78 19.22
N GLU A 400 21.92 4.39 19.46
CA GLU A 400 21.03 3.73 18.52
C GLU A 400 19.92 4.70 18.09
N THR A 401 19.38 4.47 16.88
CA THR A 401 18.22 5.20 16.36
C THR A 401 16.93 4.51 16.81
N LEU A 402 16.16 5.20 17.64
CA LEU A 402 14.86 4.79 18.15
C LEU A 402 13.76 5.35 17.25
N LYS A 403 12.99 4.46 16.61
CA LYS A 403 11.77 4.85 15.89
C LYS A 403 10.61 4.96 16.86
N LEU A 404 10.04 6.13 16.96
CA LEU A 404 8.99 6.45 17.92
C LEU A 404 7.72 6.90 17.21
N LYS A 405 6.61 6.67 17.90
CA LYS A 405 5.29 7.17 17.53
C LYS A 405 4.77 7.95 18.72
N GLY A 406 4.35 9.19 18.50
CA GLY A 406 3.83 10.01 19.58
C GLY A 406 2.94 11.14 19.10
N ASP A 407 2.12 11.63 20.03
CA ASP A 407 1.28 12.81 19.87
C ASP A 407 1.94 13.99 20.58
N MET A 408 2.05 15.11 19.88
CA MET A 408 2.63 16.34 20.42
C MET A 408 1.60 17.44 20.37
N GLN A 409 1.38 18.11 21.49
CA GLN A 409 0.45 19.23 21.56
C GLN A 409 1.17 20.53 21.21
N ILE A 410 0.66 21.23 20.21
CA ILE A 410 1.14 22.54 19.80
C ILE A 410 0.19 23.59 20.39
N THR A 411 0.72 24.48 21.23
CA THR A 411 -0.05 25.56 21.85
C THR A 411 0.46 26.92 21.39
N LYS A 412 -0.29 27.98 21.70
CA LYS A 412 0.15 29.36 21.46
C LYS A 412 1.41 29.76 22.25
N GLU A 413 1.71 29.05 23.35
CA GLU A 413 2.84 29.34 24.27
C GLU A 413 4.07 28.51 23.95
N GLY A 414 3.95 27.51 23.08
CA GLY A 414 5.01 26.55 22.75
C GLY A 414 4.46 25.14 22.51
N VAL A 415 5.36 24.17 22.43
CA VAL A 415 5.06 22.75 22.19
C VAL A 415 5.32 21.97 23.46
N ASN A 416 4.40 21.07 23.78
CA ASN A 416 4.55 20.08 24.84
C ASN A 416 4.36 18.69 24.27
N ALA A 417 5.24 17.78 24.62
CA ALA A 417 5.13 16.39 24.23
C ALA A 417 5.58 15.50 25.38
N GLU A 418 4.81 14.44 25.60
CA GLU A 418 5.17 13.33 26.46
C GLU A 418 4.94 12.04 25.67
N ILE A 419 6.00 11.25 25.49
CA ILE A 419 6.02 10.12 24.58
C ILE A 419 6.60 8.92 25.30
N GLN A 420 5.76 7.92 25.53
CA GLN A 420 6.16 6.71 26.22
C GLN A 420 7.02 5.83 25.30
N ILE A 421 8.24 5.54 25.72
CA ILE A 421 9.12 4.60 25.03
C ILE A 421 8.87 3.22 25.63
N LEU A 422 8.64 2.22 24.76
CA LEU A 422 8.25 0.87 25.21
C LEU A 422 9.41 0.07 25.79
N ASN A 423 10.64 0.31 25.34
CA ASN A 423 11.81 -0.46 25.75
C ASN A 423 12.82 0.42 26.52
N PRO A 424 13.61 -0.16 27.44
CA PRO A 424 14.71 0.56 28.06
C PRO A 424 15.73 1.06 27.03
N ILE A 425 16.30 2.24 27.27
CA ILE A 425 17.40 2.76 26.46
C ILE A 425 18.72 2.35 27.12
N SER A 426 19.55 1.60 26.41
CA SER A 426 20.87 1.20 26.91
C SER A 426 21.94 2.19 26.46
N LEU A 427 22.62 2.81 27.42
CA LEU A 427 23.83 3.61 27.25
C LEU A 427 24.99 2.86 27.92
N PHE A 428 25.52 1.84 27.23
CA PHE A 428 26.54 0.91 27.75
C PHE A 428 26.09 0.21 29.05
N VAL A 429 26.73 0.53 30.19
CA VAL A 429 26.45 -0.02 31.52
C VAL A 429 25.34 0.74 32.28
N LEU A 430 24.81 1.82 31.68
CA LEU A 430 23.66 2.56 32.19
C LEU A 430 22.42 2.21 31.36
N GLN A 431 21.33 1.81 32.01
CA GLN A 431 20.04 1.65 31.37
C GLN A 431 19.05 2.70 31.89
N ILE A 432 18.40 3.38 30.96
CA ILE A 432 17.31 4.31 31.22
C ILE A 432 16.01 3.53 31.05
N THR A 433 15.26 3.37 32.12
CA THR A 433 14.06 2.52 32.25
C THR A 433 12.81 3.36 32.53
N GLY A 434 11.64 2.73 32.61
CA GLY A 434 10.40 3.42 32.95
C GLY A 434 10.23 3.74 34.43
N PHE A 435 9.17 4.47 34.73
CA PHE A 435 8.75 4.80 36.09
C PHE A 435 8.19 3.55 36.77
N GLU A 436 8.46 3.32 38.06
CA GLU A 436 7.81 2.30 38.91
C GLU A 436 7.49 0.93 38.23
N GLN A 437 8.47 0.33 37.55
CA GLN A 437 8.40 -0.98 36.84
C GLN A 437 7.94 -0.97 35.37
N ASP A 438 7.73 0.19 34.75
CA ASP A 438 7.54 0.24 33.30
C ASP A 438 8.85 -0.11 32.55
N PRO A 439 8.77 -0.82 31.40
CA PRO A 439 9.95 -1.28 30.70
C PRO A 439 10.79 -0.13 30.11
N GLY A 440 10.20 0.96 29.61
CA GLY A 440 10.93 2.07 28.97
C GLY A 440 10.58 3.46 29.51
N PRO A 441 11.46 4.46 29.28
CA PRO A 441 11.29 5.80 29.84
C PRO A 441 10.21 6.62 29.13
N THR A 442 9.69 7.64 29.81
CA THR A 442 8.86 8.67 29.15
C THR A 442 9.77 9.78 28.66
N LEU A 443 9.85 9.94 27.34
CA LEU A 443 10.45 11.11 26.74
C LEU A 443 9.54 12.31 26.96
N PHE A 444 10.10 13.43 27.41
CA PHE A 444 9.37 14.68 27.46
C PHE A 444 10.16 15.80 26.79
N PHE A 445 9.45 16.69 26.12
CA PHE A 445 10.00 17.98 25.77
C PHE A 445 8.94 19.07 25.86
N SER A 446 9.37 20.23 26.33
CA SER A 446 8.54 21.41 26.48
C SER A 446 9.32 22.63 26.07
N THR A 447 8.65 23.52 25.33
CA THR A 447 9.17 24.85 25.00
C THR A 447 8.41 25.94 25.74
N VAL A 448 7.50 25.54 26.65
CA VAL A 448 6.67 26.45 27.43
C VAL A 448 7.45 26.89 28.68
N LYS A 449 7.69 28.20 28.80
CA LYS A 449 8.50 28.88 29.86
C LYS A 449 10.01 28.59 29.83
N GLU A 450 10.44 27.34 29.73
CA GLU A 450 11.84 26.93 29.63
C GLU A 450 11.98 25.80 28.59
N ASN A 451 13.03 25.83 27.76
CA ASN A 451 13.32 24.77 26.81
C ASN A 451 13.85 23.54 27.57
N LYS A 452 12.98 22.54 27.78
CA LYS A 452 13.33 21.30 28.46
C LYS A 452 13.21 20.14 27.49
N PHE A 453 14.21 19.27 27.51
CA PHE A 453 14.20 18.00 26.82
C PHE A 453 14.83 16.97 27.77
N GLY A 454 14.18 15.83 27.95
CA GLY A 454 14.72 14.80 28.83
C GLY A 454 13.88 13.54 28.88
N PHE A 455 14.28 12.66 29.79
CA PHE A 455 13.58 11.43 30.12
C PHE A 455 13.11 11.49 31.57
N ARG A 456 11.84 11.17 31.80
CA ARG A 456 11.35 10.74 33.11
C ARG A 456 11.51 9.23 33.17
N CYS A 457 12.32 8.76 34.11
CA CYS A 457 12.86 7.40 34.04
C CYS A 457 13.34 6.89 35.40
N GLY A 458 13.54 5.57 35.46
CA GLY A 458 14.45 4.93 36.38
C GLY A 458 15.84 4.76 35.76
N LEU A 459 16.90 4.75 36.57
CA LEU A 459 18.28 4.52 36.15
C LEU A 459 18.84 3.26 36.80
N LEU A 460 19.14 2.28 35.95
CA LEU A 460 19.93 1.11 36.34
C LEU A 460 21.38 1.32 35.94
N PHE A 461 22.30 1.25 36.89
CA PHE A 461 23.73 1.34 36.63
C PHE A 461 24.41 0.06 37.10
N PHE A 462 25.09 -0.64 36.19
CA PHE A 462 25.57 -2.02 36.42
C PHE A 462 24.46 -2.95 36.95
N LYS A 463 23.26 -2.84 36.37
CA LYS A 463 22.03 -3.56 36.76
C LYS A 463 21.49 -3.27 38.18
N HIS A 464 22.05 -2.30 38.89
CA HIS A 464 21.55 -1.86 40.20
C HIS A 464 20.72 -0.59 40.10
N ASP A 465 19.75 -0.45 41.01
CA ASP A 465 18.92 0.75 41.11
C ASP A 465 19.73 1.94 41.65
N PHE A 466 19.90 2.96 40.81
CA PHE A 466 20.53 4.24 41.14
C PHE A 466 19.57 5.44 41.01
N GLY A 467 18.26 5.17 40.99
CA GLY A 467 17.23 6.19 41.02
C GLY A 467 16.00 5.69 40.29
N LEU A 468 14.87 5.57 40.99
CA LEU A 468 13.64 5.04 40.38
C LEU A 468 12.82 6.11 39.67
N ASN A 469 12.90 7.36 40.14
CA ASN A 469 12.07 8.47 39.68
C ASN A 469 12.95 9.71 39.44
N VAL A 470 13.71 9.70 38.35
CA VAL A 470 14.65 10.77 38.01
C VAL A 470 14.32 11.40 36.66
N GLU A 471 14.58 12.70 36.56
CA GLU A 471 14.57 13.43 35.30
C GLU A 471 16.00 13.57 34.77
N VAL A 472 16.27 12.92 33.65
CA VAL A 472 17.54 13.05 32.94
C VAL A 472 17.36 14.08 31.84
N SER A 473 18.04 15.21 31.96
CA SER A 473 17.91 16.31 31.00
C SER A 473 19.04 16.30 29.96
N GLY A 474 18.71 16.66 28.73
CA GLY A 474 19.69 17.06 27.71
C GLY A 474 20.00 18.55 27.83
N ILE A 475 21.25 18.90 28.11
CA ILE A 475 21.68 20.29 28.35
C ILE A 475 22.85 20.61 27.40
N LYS A 476 22.90 21.85 26.88
CA LYS A 476 24.09 22.35 26.17
C LYS A 476 25.16 22.73 27.19
N ASP A 477 26.37 22.21 27.04
CA ASP A 477 27.52 22.62 27.84
C ASP A 477 27.99 24.05 27.49
N GLU A 478 28.98 24.56 28.21
CA GLU A 478 29.56 25.90 28.02
C GLU A 478 30.12 26.12 26.60
N THR A 479 30.42 25.04 25.86
CA THR A 479 30.89 25.06 24.46
C THR A 479 29.76 24.96 23.44
N ARG A 480 28.50 25.01 23.91
CA ARG A 480 27.25 24.78 23.15
C ARG A 480 27.11 23.37 22.57
N LYS A 481 27.96 22.42 22.98
CA LYS A 481 27.83 21.01 22.60
C LYS A 481 26.82 20.34 23.51
N LEU A 482 25.96 19.53 22.92
CA LEU A 482 24.85 18.95 23.67
C LEU A 482 25.28 17.65 24.37
N LYS A 483 24.87 17.53 25.64
CA LYS A 483 25.28 16.50 26.58
C LYS A 483 24.06 16.01 27.36
N ILE A 484 23.87 14.70 27.45
CA ILE A 484 22.94 14.11 28.44
C ILE A 484 23.71 14.02 29.74
N SER A 485 23.11 14.48 30.84
CA SER A 485 23.70 14.34 32.16
C SER A 485 22.65 14.18 33.24
N GLY A 486 23.01 13.46 34.29
CA GLY A 486 22.17 13.28 35.47
C GLY A 486 22.99 12.84 36.66
N SER A 487 22.32 12.64 37.79
CA SER A 487 22.90 12.11 39.01
C SER A 487 22.39 10.70 39.26
N LEU A 488 23.30 9.80 39.62
CA LEU A 488 23.02 8.44 40.07
C LEU A 488 23.06 8.45 41.61
N PHE A 489 22.03 7.94 42.26
CA PHE A 489 21.91 7.88 43.71
C PHE A 489 21.36 6.53 44.18
N SER A 490 22.03 5.89 45.13
CA SER A 490 21.55 4.64 45.72
C SER A 490 21.93 4.52 47.19
N ASP A 491 21.00 4.00 47.98
CA ASP A 491 21.10 3.81 49.44
C ASP A 491 21.44 2.36 49.84
N LYS A 492 21.59 1.45 48.87
CA LYS A 492 21.69 -0.01 49.09
C LYS A 492 22.88 -0.69 48.41
N ILE A 493 24.00 0.02 48.21
CA ILE A 493 25.15 -0.55 47.48
C ILE A 493 26.18 -1.22 48.40
N SER A 494 26.81 -2.27 47.86
CA SER A 494 27.91 -3.04 48.47
C SER A 494 29.23 -2.26 48.52
N THR A 495 29.81 -2.19 49.72
CA THR A 495 31.25 -1.94 49.91
C THR A 495 32.05 -3.13 49.35
N PRO A 496 33.27 -2.95 48.79
CA PRO A 496 34.14 -1.77 48.85
C PRO A 496 34.11 -0.84 47.62
N LEU A 497 33.41 -1.17 46.53
CA LEU A 497 33.50 -0.43 45.24
C LEU A 497 32.94 0.99 45.28
N LEU A 498 31.87 1.19 46.06
CA LEU A 498 31.18 2.47 46.20
C LEU A 498 30.85 2.72 47.68
N PRO A 499 30.82 3.98 48.11
CA PRO A 499 30.39 4.35 49.45
C PRO A 499 28.87 4.14 49.60
N ASN A 500 28.40 3.93 50.84
CA ASN A 500 26.96 3.89 51.13
C ASN A 500 26.57 5.14 51.97
N PRO A 501 25.70 6.05 51.46
CA PRO A 501 25.05 6.02 50.15
C PRO A 501 25.99 6.44 49.01
N ALA A 502 25.75 5.92 47.81
CA ALA A 502 26.53 6.29 46.62
C ALA A 502 25.86 7.44 45.90
N LYS A 503 26.64 8.46 45.54
CA LYS A 503 26.20 9.56 44.68
C LYS A 503 27.25 9.80 43.60
N LEU A 504 26.87 9.59 42.34
CA LEU A 504 27.74 9.75 41.17
C LEU A 504 27.08 10.71 40.17
N GLY A 505 27.87 11.39 39.35
CA GLY A 505 27.36 12.06 38.15
C GLY A 505 27.59 11.17 36.93
N PHE A 506 26.68 11.21 35.96
CA PHE A 506 26.94 10.60 34.65
C PHE A 506 26.74 11.62 33.54
N SER A 507 27.43 11.39 32.43
CA SER A 507 27.15 12.12 31.22
C SER A 507 27.58 11.43 29.94
N TYR A 508 26.95 11.80 28.84
CA TYR A 508 27.26 11.28 27.51
C TYR A 508 27.11 12.38 26.44
N SER A 509 28.08 12.46 25.53
CA SER A 509 27.96 13.18 24.26
C SER A 509 28.76 12.45 23.18
N LYS A 510 28.37 12.59 21.91
CA LYS A 510 29.07 11.92 20.79
C LYS A 510 30.55 12.32 20.68
N GLY A 511 30.88 13.56 21.05
CA GLY A 511 32.26 14.06 20.98
C GLY A 511 33.13 13.70 22.19
N GLU A 512 32.53 13.47 23.36
CA GLU A 512 33.29 13.21 24.60
C GLU A 512 33.12 11.79 25.16
N GLY A 513 32.22 11.00 24.58
CA GLY A 513 31.89 9.65 25.05
C GLY A 513 31.09 9.63 26.36
N PHE A 514 30.95 8.44 26.92
CA PHE A 514 30.32 8.20 28.22
C PHE A 514 31.31 8.45 29.36
N LYS A 515 30.89 9.19 30.38
CA LYS A 515 31.68 9.56 31.56
C LYS A 515 30.87 9.37 32.83
N ILE A 516 31.52 8.87 33.87
CA ILE A 516 31.06 8.95 35.25
C ILE A 516 31.96 9.92 36.01
N THR A 517 31.35 10.85 36.74
CA THR A 517 32.04 11.78 37.63
C THR A 517 31.78 11.40 39.09
N ASP A 518 32.67 11.87 39.97
CA ASP A 518 32.54 11.69 41.42
C ASP A 518 32.58 10.23 41.88
N TRP A 519 33.13 9.31 41.06
CA TRP A 519 33.45 7.96 41.51
C TRP A 519 34.69 8.00 42.42
N PRO A 520 34.55 7.69 43.73
CA PRO A 520 35.67 7.78 44.66
C PRO A 520 36.68 6.65 44.46
N ALA A 521 37.94 6.89 44.84
CA ALA A 521 38.91 5.82 44.88
C ALA A 521 38.49 4.74 45.90
N PHE A 522 38.70 3.48 45.57
CA PHE A 522 38.39 2.34 46.43
C PHE A 522 39.59 1.41 46.58
N ASN A 523 39.62 0.63 47.66
CA ASN A 523 40.67 -0.33 47.92
C ASN A 523 40.15 -1.76 47.71
N LEU A 524 40.94 -2.58 47.03
CA LEU A 524 40.73 -4.01 46.92
C LEU A 524 41.83 -4.73 47.72
N ASP A 525 41.42 -5.28 48.86
CA ASP A 525 42.27 -6.05 49.76
C ASP A 525 42.17 -7.54 49.41
N ASN A 526 42.79 -7.96 48.32
CA ASN A 526 42.83 -9.37 47.93
C ASN A 526 44.24 -9.77 47.44
N ASN A 527 44.86 -10.73 48.14
CA ASN A 527 46.21 -11.22 47.89
C ASN A 527 46.33 -12.16 46.67
N GLN A 528 45.26 -12.35 45.90
CA GLN A 528 45.21 -13.37 44.84
C GLN A 528 45.18 -12.82 43.40
N PHE A 529 45.09 -11.51 43.18
CA PHE A 529 45.03 -10.97 41.81
C PHE A 529 46.35 -11.14 41.05
N ILE A 530 47.47 -10.81 41.69
CA ILE A 530 48.82 -10.95 41.12
C ILE A 530 49.71 -11.64 42.14
N ASN A 531 50.22 -12.82 41.79
CA ASN A 531 51.31 -13.44 42.54
C ASN A 531 52.64 -12.89 42.03
N PHE A 532 53.13 -11.83 42.68
CA PHE A 532 54.34 -11.11 42.25
C PHE A 532 55.59 -12.00 42.20
N ILE A 533 55.69 -12.99 43.09
CA ILE A 533 56.83 -13.92 43.11
C ILE A 533 56.78 -14.85 41.91
N GLU A 534 55.62 -15.48 41.65
CA GLU A 534 55.45 -16.37 40.50
C GLU A 534 55.57 -15.64 39.17
N GLU A 535 55.04 -14.42 39.07
CA GLU A 535 55.18 -13.61 37.85
C GLU A 535 56.62 -13.14 37.63
N LEU A 536 57.37 -12.80 38.69
CA LEU A 536 58.80 -12.52 38.58
C LEU A 536 59.61 -13.76 38.15
N LYS A 537 59.28 -14.96 38.66
CA LYS A 537 59.88 -16.24 38.22
C LYS A 537 59.64 -16.49 36.72
N LYS A 538 58.40 -16.29 36.24
CA LYS A 538 58.07 -16.42 34.80
C LYS A 538 58.82 -15.38 33.97
N PHE A 539 58.87 -14.14 34.45
CA PHE A 539 59.49 -13.04 33.73
C PHE A 539 61.01 -13.22 33.56
N SER A 540 61.68 -13.84 34.54
CA SER A 540 63.11 -14.18 34.43
C SER A 540 63.40 -15.39 33.53
N GLN A 541 62.50 -16.37 33.46
CA GLN A 541 62.67 -17.58 32.63
C GLN A 541 62.44 -17.34 31.13
N ASN A 542 61.67 -16.31 30.75
CA ASN A 542 61.28 -16.05 29.36
C ASN A 542 62.41 -15.60 28.41
N LYS A 543 63.62 -15.32 28.91
CA LYS A 543 64.76 -14.87 28.08
C LYS A 543 65.78 -15.96 27.71
N GLY A 544 65.58 -17.21 28.14
CA GLY A 544 66.37 -18.37 27.69
C GLY A 544 67.86 -18.32 28.04
N SER A 545 68.24 -17.61 29.11
CA SER A 545 69.65 -17.41 29.47
C SER A 545 70.16 -18.42 30.53
N ASN A 546 71.48 -18.55 30.66
CA ASN A 546 72.16 -19.43 31.63
C ASN A 546 72.39 -18.75 33.01
N CYS A 547 71.65 -17.68 33.33
CA CYS A 547 71.94 -16.77 34.45
C CYS A 547 71.51 -17.25 35.86
N GLY A 548 71.02 -18.48 36.01
CA GLY A 548 70.51 -19.03 37.28
C GLY A 548 68.99 -18.91 37.43
N GLN A 549 68.39 -19.68 38.35
CA GLN A 549 66.92 -19.73 38.52
C GLN A 549 66.48 -19.17 39.89
N LEU A 550 65.41 -18.37 39.88
CA LEU A 550 64.71 -17.91 41.08
C LEU A 550 63.86 -19.05 41.65
N THR A 551 64.36 -19.79 42.66
CA THR A 551 63.76 -21.08 43.08
C THR A 551 63.25 -21.13 44.51
N HIS A 552 63.90 -20.44 45.45
CA HIS A 552 63.59 -20.48 46.87
C HIS A 552 63.36 -19.07 47.43
N PHE A 553 62.09 -18.68 47.62
CA PHE A 553 61.73 -17.48 48.36
C PHE A 553 61.29 -17.87 49.77
N VAL A 554 61.72 -17.12 50.76
CA VAL A 554 61.36 -17.28 52.17
C VAL A 554 60.19 -16.33 52.44
N ASN A 555 59.14 -16.80 53.11
CA ASN A 555 57.95 -16.01 53.45
C ASN A 555 56.97 -15.72 52.30
N GLU A 556 56.91 -16.55 51.25
CA GLU A 556 55.97 -16.37 50.12
C GLU A 556 54.50 -16.19 50.57
N HIS A 557 54.07 -16.89 51.63
CA HIS A 557 52.72 -16.82 52.18
C HIS A 557 52.43 -15.57 53.04
N LEU A 558 53.45 -14.78 53.39
CA LEU A 558 53.32 -13.56 54.19
C LEU A 558 53.28 -12.29 53.33
N LEU A 559 53.59 -12.41 52.03
CA LEU A 559 53.50 -11.33 51.07
C LEU A 559 52.04 -11.08 50.71
N THR A 560 51.59 -9.85 50.93
CA THR A 560 50.24 -9.40 50.60
C THR A 560 50.30 -8.18 49.68
N SER A 561 49.29 -8.02 48.82
CA SER A 561 49.21 -6.90 47.88
C SER A 561 47.84 -6.26 47.98
N ARG A 562 47.82 -4.93 48.08
CA ARG A 562 46.58 -4.13 48.12
C ARG A 562 46.58 -3.15 46.97
N PHE A 563 45.43 -2.99 46.32
CA PHE A 563 45.27 -2.09 45.18
C PHE A 563 44.33 -0.96 45.56
N SER A 564 44.80 0.28 45.44
CA SER A 564 43.99 1.49 45.57
C SER A 564 43.69 2.01 44.18
N ILE A 565 42.44 1.93 43.75
CA ILE A 565 41.99 2.14 42.38
C ILE A 565 41.14 3.41 42.27
N SER A 566 41.50 4.26 41.31
CA SER A 566 40.72 5.40 40.84
C SER A 566 40.19 5.12 39.43
N PRO A 567 38.89 4.76 39.29
CA PRO A 567 38.34 4.36 38.00
C PRO A 567 38.08 5.56 37.07
N LEU A 568 38.19 5.33 35.77
CA LEU A 568 37.79 6.24 34.71
C LEU A 568 37.08 5.45 33.58
N PHE A 569 36.34 6.18 32.75
CA PHE A 569 35.65 5.61 31.59
C PHE A 569 36.20 6.25 30.32
N ASN A 570 36.38 5.44 29.28
CA ASN A 570 36.83 5.90 27.97
C ASN A 570 36.01 5.25 26.86
N THR A 571 35.46 6.05 25.96
CA THR A 571 34.70 5.53 24.80
C THR A 571 35.60 5.52 23.58
N LYS A 572 35.67 4.39 22.88
CA LYS A 572 36.47 4.23 21.66
C LYS A 572 35.59 3.66 20.55
N THR A 573 35.67 4.25 19.36
CA THR A 573 34.99 3.72 18.18
C THR A 573 35.78 2.56 17.60
N ASP A 574 35.14 1.41 17.42
CA ASP A 574 35.75 0.28 16.74
C ASP A 574 35.83 0.54 15.22
N ASN A 575 37.04 0.53 14.67
CA ASN A 575 37.28 0.82 13.25
C ASN A 575 36.62 -0.21 12.30
N ALA A 576 36.32 -1.43 12.77
CA ALA A 576 35.70 -2.46 11.94
C ALA A 576 34.17 -2.39 11.91
N SER A 577 33.53 -2.09 13.04
CA SER A 577 32.06 -2.04 13.17
C SER A 577 31.46 -0.63 13.18
N GLN A 578 32.29 0.41 13.30
CA GLN A 578 31.89 1.80 13.56
C GLN A 578 30.99 1.99 14.79
N ASN A 579 30.93 1.00 15.68
CA ASN A 579 30.20 1.10 16.93
C ASN A 579 31.12 1.60 18.04
N ASP A 580 30.58 2.46 18.90
CA ASP A 580 31.28 2.90 20.09
C ASP A 580 31.33 1.79 21.14
N GLN A 581 32.48 1.64 21.79
CA GLN A 581 32.73 0.67 22.85
C GLN A 581 33.21 1.39 24.11
N LEU A 582 32.73 0.96 25.27
CA LEU A 582 33.10 1.55 26.56
C LEU A 582 34.20 0.74 27.25
N TYR A 583 35.30 1.40 27.58
CA TYR A 583 36.42 0.83 28.33
C TYR A 583 36.41 1.35 29.76
N PHE A 584 36.63 0.46 30.72
CA PHE A 584 36.92 0.82 32.12
C PHE A 584 38.43 0.94 32.28
N VAL A 585 38.89 2.11 32.72
CA VAL A 585 40.30 2.44 32.87
C VAL A 585 40.63 2.50 34.36
N LEU A 586 41.51 1.60 34.79
CA LEU A 586 41.99 1.47 36.15
C LEU A 586 43.30 2.25 36.30
N ASN A 587 43.24 3.34 37.03
CA ASN A 587 44.41 4.05 37.54
C ASN A 587 44.54 3.80 39.03
N GLY A 588 45.71 4.04 39.61
CA GLY A 588 45.87 3.90 41.04
C GLY A 588 47.28 3.61 41.51
N LYS A 589 47.34 3.01 42.70
CA LYS A 589 48.57 2.58 43.36
C LYS A 589 48.40 1.15 43.85
N TYR A 590 49.49 0.40 43.91
CA TYR A 590 49.54 -0.88 44.58
C TYR A 590 50.56 -0.84 45.70
N THR A 591 50.20 -1.43 46.83
CA THR A 591 51.02 -1.51 48.03
C THR A 591 51.33 -2.97 48.29
N MET A 592 52.61 -3.29 48.49
CA MET A 592 53.03 -4.61 48.93
C MET A 592 53.41 -4.54 50.41
N ALA A 593 52.94 -5.54 51.14
CA ALA A 593 53.16 -5.69 52.57
C ALA A 593 53.70 -7.07 52.90
N MET A 594 54.49 -7.14 53.97
CA MET A 594 55.05 -8.39 54.50
C MET A 594 54.55 -8.56 55.92
N ALA A 595 53.86 -9.66 56.21
CA ALA A 595 53.26 -9.94 57.52
C ALA A 595 52.36 -8.79 58.04
N GLY A 596 51.68 -8.09 57.14
CA GLY A 596 50.78 -6.96 57.46
C GLY A 596 51.45 -5.58 57.53
N THR A 597 52.78 -5.48 57.35
CA THR A 597 53.50 -4.20 57.32
C THR A 597 53.82 -3.79 55.89
N ASP A 598 53.35 -2.62 55.47
CA ASP A 598 53.65 -2.05 54.16
C ASP A 598 55.15 -1.76 54.02
N PHE A 599 55.77 -2.25 52.95
CA PHE A 599 57.18 -1.96 52.67
C PHE A 599 57.37 -1.18 51.37
N VAL A 600 56.40 -1.19 50.46
CA VAL A 600 56.46 -0.38 49.25
C VAL A 600 55.06 -0.04 48.73
N THR A 601 54.90 1.19 48.24
CA THR A 601 53.72 1.62 47.48
C THR A 601 54.17 2.22 46.16
N LEU A 602 53.65 1.68 45.05
CA LEU A 602 54.02 2.08 43.70
C LEU A 602 52.77 2.52 42.92
N SER A 603 52.96 3.46 41.99
CA SER A 603 51.90 3.85 41.05
C SER A 603 51.73 2.78 39.98
N PHE A 604 50.54 2.70 39.38
CA PHE A 604 50.31 1.83 38.24
C PHE A 604 51.24 2.26 37.07
N PRO A 605 52.02 1.34 36.49
CA PRO A 605 53.04 1.68 35.49
C PRO A 605 52.43 2.06 34.13
N LYS A 606 51.23 1.53 33.83
CA LYS A 606 50.39 1.94 32.71
C LYS A 606 48.92 1.79 33.14
N ALA A 607 48.05 2.66 32.64
CA ALA A 607 46.61 2.51 32.85
C ALA A 607 46.16 1.14 32.34
N VAL A 608 45.55 0.34 33.22
CA VAL A 608 45.00 -0.97 32.86
C VAL A 608 43.58 -0.72 32.38
N GLU A 609 43.29 -1.01 31.12
CA GLU A 609 41.96 -0.83 30.56
C GLU A 609 41.39 -2.14 30.04
N PHE A 610 40.09 -2.33 30.21
CA PHE A 610 39.37 -3.47 29.64
C PHE A 610 38.01 -3.03 29.10
N LEU A 611 37.52 -3.75 28.08
CA LEU A 611 36.21 -3.52 27.51
C LEU A 611 35.12 -3.89 28.53
N LEU A 612 34.19 -2.98 28.78
CA LEU A 612 33.02 -3.24 29.61
C LEU A 612 31.91 -3.88 28.77
N PRO A 613 31.50 -5.12 29.09
CA PRO A 613 30.28 -5.68 28.52
C PRO A 613 29.05 -4.88 29.00
N ASN A 614 28.12 -4.59 28.09
CA ASN A 614 26.88 -3.86 28.41
C ASN A 614 25.98 -4.57 29.45
N HIS A 615 26.25 -5.84 29.74
CA HIS A 615 25.51 -6.67 30.69
C HIS A 615 26.29 -6.99 31.96
N LEU A 616 27.42 -6.33 32.24
CA LEU A 616 28.17 -6.56 33.47
C LEU A 616 27.38 -6.04 34.69
N SER A 617 27.21 -6.85 35.72
CA SER A 617 26.60 -6.41 36.99
C SER A 617 27.63 -5.81 37.95
N LEU A 618 27.16 -5.12 38.98
CA LEU A 618 28.04 -4.50 39.98
C LEU A 618 28.77 -5.57 40.82
N GLU A 619 28.16 -6.74 41.01
CA GLU A 619 28.74 -7.90 41.70
C GLU A 619 29.84 -8.59 40.89
N GLU A 620 29.74 -8.56 39.56
CA GLU A 620 30.72 -9.17 38.64
C GLU A 620 31.92 -8.24 38.39
N LEU A 621 31.77 -6.94 38.67
CA LEU A 621 32.79 -5.93 38.43
C LEU A 621 34.13 -6.19 39.17
N PRO A 622 34.16 -6.61 40.46
CA PRO A 622 35.41 -6.96 41.14
C PRO A 622 36.21 -8.06 40.44
N ASP A 623 35.54 -9.10 39.93
CA ASP A 623 36.19 -10.20 39.24
C ASP A 623 36.74 -9.77 37.87
N ALA A 624 35.99 -8.92 37.15
CA ALA A 624 36.46 -8.31 35.90
C ALA A 624 37.69 -7.42 36.12
N ILE A 625 37.70 -6.62 37.19
CA ILE A 625 38.87 -5.83 37.61
C ILE A 625 40.04 -6.76 37.94
N GLY A 626 39.80 -7.83 38.71
CA GLY A 626 40.81 -8.82 39.07
C GLY A 626 41.45 -9.50 37.86
N ALA A 627 40.64 -9.90 36.87
CA ALA A 627 41.10 -10.49 35.61
C ALA A 627 41.93 -9.48 34.79
N ALA A 628 41.53 -8.21 34.75
CA ALA A 628 42.27 -7.15 34.07
C ALA A 628 43.63 -6.89 34.73
N LEU A 629 43.67 -6.79 36.06
CA LEU A 629 44.93 -6.64 36.81
C LEU A 629 45.87 -7.84 36.61
N LYS A 630 45.33 -9.06 36.64
CA LYS A 630 46.08 -10.29 36.36
C LYS A 630 46.65 -10.32 34.95
N SER A 631 45.87 -9.90 33.96
CA SER A 631 46.32 -9.80 32.55
C SER A 631 47.43 -8.74 32.37
N ALA A 632 47.44 -7.73 33.23
CA ALA A 632 48.46 -6.68 33.27
C ALA A 632 49.65 -7.00 34.21
N ALA A 633 49.71 -8.19 34.82
CA ALA A 633 50.70 -8.54 35.82
C ALA A 633 52.16 -8.28 35.39
N GLU A 634 52.48 -8.56 34.12
CA GLU A 634 53.80 -8.28 33.54
C GLU A 634 54.18 -6.79 33.64
N SER A 635 53.22 -5.88 33.44
CA SER A 635 53.45 -4.44 33.56
C SER A 635 53.74 -4.04 35.00
N PHE A 636 53.06 -4.64 35.97
CA PHE A 636 53.32 -4.43 37.40
C PHE A 636 54.70 -4.92 37.82
N ILE A 637 55.14 -6.09 37.31
CA ILE A 637 56.52 -6.58 37.52
C ILE A 637 57.54 -5.62 36.91
N LYS A 638 57.33 -5.11 35.69
CA LYS A 638 58.21 -4.08 35.10
C LYS A 638 58.28 -2.82 35.97
N GLY A 639 57.13 -2.32 36.45
CA GLY A 639 57.09 -1.16 37.34
C GLY A 639 57.81 -1.39 38.67
N LEU A 640 57.81 -2.63 39.19
CA LEU A 640 58.60 -3.02 40.34
C LEU A 640 60.11 -3.03 40.01
N LEU A 641 60.52 -3.62 38.88
CA LEU A 641 61.91 -3.69 38.43
C LEU A 641 62.52 -2.32 38.11
N GLU A 642 61.72 -1.39 37.57
CA GLU A 642 62.12 -0.01 37.27
C GLU A 642 62.36 0.83 38.53
N ASN A 643 61.76 0.45 39.67
CA ASN A 643 61.99 1.11 40.94
C ASN A 643 63.08 0.39 41.75
N ARG A 644 64.30 0.91 41.66
CA ARG A 644 65.51 0.32 42.28
C ARG A 644 65.34 0.02 43.79
N GLU A 645 64.76 0.93 44.54
CA GLU A 645 64.56 0.78 45.99
C GLU A 645 63.50 -0.28 46.31
N ALA A 646 62.43 -0.30 45.52
CA ALA A 646 61.33 -1.25 45.67
C ALA A 646 61.78 -2.69 45.39
N ILE A 647 62.47 -2.95 44.27
CA ILE A 647 62.94 -4.30 43.94
C ILE A 647 64.05 -4.75 44.90
N ALA A 648 64.92 -3.84 45.37
CA ALA A 648 65.92 -4.18 46.38
C ALA A 648 65.27 -4.64 47.69
N THR A 649 64.27 -3.88 48.17
CA THR A 649 63.52 -4.19 49.39
C THR A 649 62.69 -5.46 49.23
N PHE A 650 62.05 -5.64 48.06
CA PHE A 650 61.29 -6.84 47.74
C PHE A 650 62.17 -8.09 47.79
N LEU A 651 63.35 -8.08 47.13
CA LEU A 651 64.28 -9.22 47.15
C LEU A 651 64.84 -9.47 48.55
N ALA A 652 65.20 -8.42 49.29
CA ALA A 652 65.70 -8.56 50.66
C ALA A 652 64.68 -9.25 51.59
N LEU A 653 63.40 -8.89 51.49
CA LEU A 653 62.32 -9.43 52.33
C LEU A 653 61.83 -10.82 51.88
N THR A 654 61.83 -11.10 50.58
CA THR A 654 61.26 -12.34 50.03
C THR A 654 62.32 -13.42 49.74
N ALA A 655 63.58 -13.07 49.54
CA ALA A 655 64.66 -14.03 49.26
C ALA A 655 65.69 -14.15 50.39
N ALA A 656 65.69 -13.24 51.36
CA ALA A 656 66.59 -13.23 52.52
C ALA A 656 68.07 -13.42 52.13
N GLU A 657 68.72 -14.49 52.58
CA GLU A 657 70.13 -14.81 52.25
C GLU A 657 70.39 -14.96 50.74
N LYS A 658 69.35 -15.21 49.93
CA LYS A 658 69.42 -15.34 48.47
C LYS A 658 69.16 -14.04 47.71
N ALA A 659 68.91 -12.92 48.40
CA ALA A 659 68.58 -11.65 47.75
C ALA A 659 69.69 -11.15 46.81
N VAL A 660 70.97 -11.26 47.20
CA VAL A 660 72.12 -10.87 46.38
C VAL A 660 72.27 -11.80 45.17
N ASP A 661 72.14 -13.11 45.37
CA ASP A 661 72.17 -14.12 44.29
C ASP A 661 71.06 -13.85 43.24
N TYR A 662 69.86 -13.48 43.69
CA TYR A 662 68.73 -13.16 42.81
C TYR A 662 68.87 -11.80 42.13
N ALA A 663 69.44 -10.79 42.80
CA ALA A 663 69.77 -9.52 42.18
C ALA A 663 70.81 -9.70 41.06
N MET A 664 71.82 -10.54 41.27
CA MET A 664 72.80 -10.92 40.24
C MET A 664 72.16 -11.70 39.09
N THR A 665 71.20 -12.58 39.38
CA THR A 665 70.42 -13.30 38.35
C THR A 665 69.63 -12.32 37.48
N LEU A 666 68.90 -11.37 38.09
CA LEU A 666 68.13 -10.35 37.36
C LEU A 666 69.03 -9.39 36.57
N LEU A 667 70.21 -9.04 37.11
CA LEU A 667 71.21 -8.22 36.43
C LEU A 667 71.76 -8.95 35.19
N CYS A 668 72.06 -10.24 35.34
CA CYS A 668 72.55 -11.10 34.26
C CYS A 668 71.50 -11.25 33.14
N GLU A 669 70.21 -11.31 33.48
CA GLU A 669 69.08 -11.29 32.52
C GLU A 669 68.83 -9.90 31.88
N GLY A 670 69.60 -8.88 32.27
CA GLY A 670 69.44 -7.50 31.82
C GLY A 670 68.09 -6.89 32.20
N LEU A 671 67.50 -7.32 33.33
CA LEU A 671 66.21 -6.85 33.83
C LEU A 671 66.33 -5.68 34.82
N VAL A 672 67.53 -5.48 35.38
CA VAL A 672 67.88 -4.46 36.38
C VAL A 672 69.31 -3.98 36.11
N ASP A 673 69.72 -2.85 36.69
CA ASP A 673 71.06 -2.29 36.52
C ASP A 673 72.06 -2.74 37.61
N ALA A 674 73.36 -2.54 37.36
CA ALA A 674 74.43 -2.95 38.27
C ALA A 674 74.41 -2.20 39.62
N ALA A 675 73.69 -1.09 39.72
CA ALA A 675 73.54 -0.37 40.98
C ALA A 675 72.49 -1.02 41.91
N LEU A 676 71.66 -1.94 41.40
CA LEU A 676 70.75 -2.71 42.25
C LEU A 676 71.51 -3.65 43.19
N THR A 677 72.59 -4.29 42.73
CA THR A 677 73.38 -5.21 43.56
C THR A 677 74.04 -4.49 44.73
N GLU A 678 74.47 -3.24 44.54
CA GLU A 678 74.98 -2.37 45.61
C GLU A 678 73.89 -1.96 46.60
N ALA A 679 72.68 -1.66 46.11
CA ALA A 679 71.52 -1.30 46.92
C ALA A 679 70.99 -2.48 47.75
N VAL A 680 70.98 -3.71 47.19
CA VAL A 680 70.60 -4.94 47.92
C VAL A 680 71.64 -5.29 48.99
N GLN A 681 72.93 -5.14 48.69
CA GLN A 681 74.02 -5.34 49.65
C GLN A 681 73.89 -4.36 50.83
N SER A 682 73.67 -3.08 50.54
CA SER A 682 73.48 -2.03 51.56
C SER A 682 72.18 -2.20 52.35
N GLY A 683 71.11 -2.68 51.71
CA GLY A 683 69.82 -2.98 52.33
C GLY A 683 69.86 -4.19 53.26
N ALA A 684 70.57 -5.25 52.87
CA ALA A 684 70.81 -6.42 53.73
C ALA A 684 71.68 -6.07 54.93
N GLU A 685 72.69 -5.21 54.75
CA GLU A 685 73.53 -4.68 55.83
C GLU A 685 72.78 -3.73 56.77
N ALA A 686 71.84 -2.92 56.27
CA ALA A 686 70.96 -2.08 57.09
C ALA A 686 69.92 -2.89 57.88
N LEU A 687 69.37 -3.98 57.29
CA LEU A 687 68.52 -4.94 58.00
C LEU A 687 69.30 -5.64 59.13
N ALA A 688 70.57 -5.97 58.88
CA ALA A 688 71.47 -6.55 59.88
C ALA A 688 71.91 -5.52 60.96
N ALA A 689 72.17 -4.26 60.59
CA ALA A 689 72.64 -3.19 61.48
C ALA A 689 71.54 -2.59 62.36
N ALA A 690 70.26 -2.73 62.00
CA ALA A 690 69.11 -2.37 62.83
C ALA A 690 68.83 -3.37 63.99
N GLY A 691 69.66 -4.41 64.17
CA GLY A 691 69.33 -5.52 65.06
C GLY A 691 68.11 -6.31 64.56
N GLY A 692 68.03 -6.52 63.24
CA GLY A 692 66.88 -7.07 62.52
C GLY A 692 66.62 -8.56 62.71
N VAL A 693 66.44 -8.98 63.96
CA VAL A 693 65.56 -10.10 64.36
C VAL A 693 64.55 -9.64 65.42
N ALA A 694 64.47 -8.34 65.74
CA ALA A 694 63.69 -7.86 66.89
C ALA A 694 62.39 -7.10 66.59
N ALA A 695 61.93 -6.99 65.34
CA ALA A 695 60.61 -6.38 65.04
C ALA A 695 59.65 -7.26 64.22
N GLY A 696 60.04 -8.49 63.86
CA GLY A 696 59.15 -9.56 63.40
C GLY A 696 58.92 -10.67 64.43
N ALA A 697 59.69 -10.67 65.53
CA ALA A 697 59.63 -11.63 66.62
C ALA A 697 58.81 -11.16 67.84
N ALA A 698 57.89 -10.21 67.64
CA ALA A 698 56.89 -9.81 68.65
C ALA A 698 55.45 -10.24 68.31
N ALA A 699 55.23 -10.98 67.21
CA ALA A 699 53.92 -11.51 66.84
C ALA A 699 53.91 -13.05 66.61
N ILE A 700 54.96 -13.78 67.01
CA ILE A 700 55.03 -15.25 66.94
C ILE A 700 55.35 -15.86 68.31
N SER A 701 55.10 -15.13 69.41
CA SER A 701 55.16 -15.65 70.78
C SER A 701 53.78 -15.71 71.46
N SER A 702 52.70 -15.71 70.67
CA SER A 702 51.31 -15.76 71.19
C SER A 702 50.41 -16.84 70.54
N ILE A 703 50.95 -17.74 69.70
CA ILE A 703 50.15 -18.86 69.12
C ILE A 703 50.77 -20.26 69.35
N ILE A 704 51.98 -20.37 69.92
CA ILE A 704 52.60 -21.68 70.24
C ILE A 704 52.48 -22.09 71.73
N ASN A 705 51.78 -21.31 72.58
CA ASN A 705 51.43 -21.73 73.96
C ASN A 705 49.92 -21.61 74.30
N ILE A 706 49.03 -21.65 73.30
CA ILE A 706 47.57 -21.83 73.52
C ILE A 706 47.10 -23.24 73.10
N ILE A 707 48.00 -24.17 72.76
CA ILE A 707 47.68 -25.60 72.68
C ILE A 707 48.84 -26.44 73.25
N LYS A 708 49.13 -26.27 74.54
CA LYS A 708 49.57 -27.37 75.40
C LYS A 708 49.39 -26.99 76.86
N ASP A 709 48.52 -27.74 77.52
CA ASP A 709 48.12 -27.70 78.92
C ASP A 709 47.03 -26.68 79.31
N ASP A 710 45.85 -26.85 78.69
CA ASP A 710 44.58 -26.85 79.43
C ASP A 710 44.08 -28.30 79.53
N ILE A 711 44.89 -29.11 80.22
CA ILE A 711 44.47 -30.35 80.88
C ILE A 711 44.46 -30.05 82.38
N ASP A 712 43.35 -30.44 83.01
CA ASP A 712 43.03 -30.47 84.44
C ASP A 712 42.59 -29.16 85.12
N SER A 713 41.28 -28.88 85.04
CA SER A 713 40.41 -29.37 86.13
C SER A 713 38.89 -29.30 85.85
N LYS A 714 38.23 -30.44 86.10
CA LYS A 714 36.82 -30.67 86.52
C LYS A 714 35.74 -30.71 85.43
N PRO A 715 34.61 -31.43 85.65
CA PRO A 715 34.25 -32.42 86.68
C PRO A 715 33.86 -33.80 86.08
N VAL A 716 33.69 -34.78 86.96
CA VAL A 716 33.27 -36.16 86.67
C VAL A 716 32.07 -36.23 85.69
N PRO A 717 32.17 -36.96 84.56
CA PRO A 717 31.04 -37.20 83.67
C PRO A 717 30.08 -38.24 84.30
N PRO A 718 28.77 -38.01 84.22
CA PRO A 718 27.78 -39.08 84.33
C PRO A 718 27.86 -39.98 83.09
N ASP A 719 27.40 -41.23 83.23
CA ASP A 719 27.51 -42.30 82.23
C ASP A 719 27.31 -41.86 80.76
N PRO A 720 28.13 -42.38 79.82
CA PRO A 720 28.09 -41.97 78.42
C PRO A 720 26.71 -42.27 77.79
N PRO A 721 26.05 -41.27 77.17
CA PRO A 721 25.01 -41.57 76.21
C PRO A 721 25.68 -42.21 74.98
N LYS A 722 25.09 -43.30 74.52
CA LYS A 722 25.40 -43.99 73.25
C LYS A 722 25.81 -43.00 72.13
N PRO A 723 26.78 -43.35 71.25
CA PRO A 723 27.14 -42.52 70.12
C PRO A 723 25.88 -42.08 69.36
N ALA A 724 25.67 -40.77 69.28
CA ALA A 724 24.53 -40.23 68.56
C ALA A 724 24.75 -40.48 67.06
N ASN A 725 23.81 -41.20 66.48
CA ASN A 725 23.74 -41.39 65.05
C ASN A 725 23.69 -40.03 64.32
N PRO A 726 24.33 -39.89 63.13
CA PRO A 726 24.28 -38.64 62.37
C PRO A 726 22.83 -38.26 62.04
N LYS A 727 22.55 -36.95 62.05
CA LYS A 727 21.24 -36.41 61.64
C LYS A 727 21.09 -36.45 60.11
N PRO A 728 19.88 -36.28 59.56
CA PRO A 728 19.70 -36.04 58.13
C PRO A 728 20.42 -34.75 57.69
N PRO A 729 21.01 -34.70 56.49
CA PRO A 729 21.60 -33.46 55.95
C PRO A 729 20.55 -32.35 55.78
N GLU A 730 20.94 -31.10 55.99
CA GLU A 730 20.06 -29.92 55.93
C GLU A 730 20.48 -28.94 54.82
N ASN A 731 19.64 -27.94 54.53
CA ASN A 731 19.85 -26.91 53.50
C ASN A 731 20.12 -27.47 52.09
N LEU A 732 19.22 -28.33 51.64
CA LEU A 732 19.28 -28.93 50.31
C LEU A 732 19.01 -27.85 49.24
N SER A 733 19.80 -27.87 48.17
CA SER A 733 19.55 -27.06 46.96
C SER A 733 19.83 -27.89 45.70
N ALA A 734 19.12 -27.59 44.62
CA ALA A 734 19.36 -28.18 43.31
C ALA A 734 19.31 -27.09 42.25
N THR A 735 20.38 -26.96 41.48
CA THR A 735 20.48 -26.02 40.37
C THR A 735 20.74 -26.76 39.06
N TYR A 736 20.33 -26.18 37.94
CA TYR A 736 20.55 -26.69 36.59
C TYR A 736 21.20 -25.61 35.74
N GLU A 737 22.33 -25.96 35.13
CA GLU A 737 23.09 -25.10 34.22
C GLU A 737 23.90 -25.98 33.25
N ASP A 738 24.03 -25.58 31.98
CA ASP A 738 24.83 -26.28 30.96
C ASP A 738 24.63 -27.80 30.91
N HIS A 739 23.36 -28.24 30.87
CA HIS A 739 22.98 -29.66 30.82
C HIS A 739 23.47 -30.48 32.03
N LYS A 740 23.71 -29.83 33.17
CA LYS A 740 24.11 -30.48 34.42
C LYS A 740 23.21 -30.01 35.56
N ALA A 741 22.69 -30.97 36.33
CA ALA A 741 22.02 -30.68 37.58
C ALA A 741 23.01 -30.86 38.74
N GLN A 742 23.20 -29.82 39.54
CA GLN A 742 24.01 -29.85 40.75
C GLN A 742 23.09 -29.89 41.96
N PHE A 743 23.24 -30.92 42.79
CA PHE A 743 22.51 -31.09 44.04
C PHE A 743 23.47 -30.92 45.22
N SER A 744 23.16 -30.05 46.17
CA SER A 744 24.06 -29.65 47.27
C SER A 744 23.36 -29.70 48.63
N TRP A 745 24.14 -29.90 49.70
CA TRP A 745 23.66 -29.95 51.09
C TRP A 745 24.75 -29.45 52.05
N ASN A 746 24.40 -29.20 53.32
CA ASN A 746 25.38 -28.86 54.35
C ASN A 746 26.10 -30.09 54.91
N TYR A 747 27.36 -29.93 55.32
CA TYR A 747 28.08 -30.97 56.05
C TYR A 747 27.33 -31.38 57.32
N THR A 748 27.21 -32.68 57.54
CA THR A 748 26.53 -33.27 58.71
C THR A 748 27.56 -33.75 59.72
N GLU A 749 27.47 -33.25 60.96
CA GLU A 749 28.31 -33.72 62.06
C GLU A 749 28.14 -35.23 62.29
N ASN A 750 29.25 -35.90 62.65
CA ASN A 750 29.30 -37.34 62.94
C ASN A 750 29.03 -38.29 61.76
N ALA A 751 28.99 -37.81 60.51
CA ALA A 751 28.84 -38.64 59.31
C ALA A 751 30.21 -39.06 58.74
N ASP A 752 30.34 -40.31 58.30
CA ASP A 752 31.51 -40.82 57.56
C ASP A 752 31.38 -40.60 56.04
N GLY A 753 30.17 -40.29 55.57
CA GLY A 753 29.84 -40.03 54.16
C GLY A 753 28.34 -39.86 53.93
N TYR A 754 27.92 -39.82 52.67
CA TYR A 754 26.51 -39.60 52.29
C TYR A 754 26.02 -40.66 51.30
N GLN A 755 24.74 -41.00 51.35
CA GLN A 755 24.06 -41.78 50.32
C GLN A 755 23.07 -40.88 49.58
N ILE A 756 23.25 -40.74 48.26
CA ILE A 756 22.46 -39.85 47.40
C ILE A 756 21.62 -40.69 46.44
N LYS A 757 20.34 -40.34 46.30
CA LYS A 757 19.41 -40.94 45.35
C LYS A 757 18.72 -39.89 44.50
N LEU A 758 18.45 -40.22 43.25
CA LEU A 758 17.54 -39.47 42.39
C LEU A 758 16.40 -40.38 41.93
N LYS A 759 15.17 -39.97 42.20
CA LYS A 759 13.97 -40.63 41.68
C LYS A 759 13.36 -39.83 40.53
N ALA A 760 13.04 -40.53 39.45
CA ALA A 760 12.29 -40.01 38.32
C ALA A 760 10.82 -39.74 38.68
N PRO A 761 10.06 -39.00 37.85
CA PRO A 761 8.65 -38.71 38.07
C PRO A 761 7.76 -39.96 38.17
N ASN A 762 8.16 -41.07 37.53
CA ASN A 762 7.48 -42.36 37.60
C ASN A 762 7.83 -43.17 38.88
N GLY A 763 8.67 -42.63 39.77
CA GLY A 763 9.13 -43.28 41.00
C GLY A 763 10.36 -44.18 40.86
N GLU A 764 10.88 -44.37 39.64
CA GLU A 764 12.07 -45.17 39.38
C GLU A 764 13.33 -44.50 39.94
N VAL A 765 14.21 -45.28 40.59
CA VAL A 765 15.49 -44.76 41.11
C VAL A 765 16.51 -44.76 39.97
N LEU A 766 16.80 -43.58 39.43
CA LEU A 766 17.76 -43.39 38.34
C LEU A 766 19.21 -43.45 38.80
N PHE A 767 19.44 -43.10 40.07
CA PHE A 767 20.77 -42.96 40.65
C PHE A 767 20.75 -43.30 42.14
N ASN A 768 21.77 -44.02 42.63
CA ASN A 768 21.96 -44.36 44.05
C ASN A 768 23.45 -44.65 44.36
N ASN A 769 24.19 -43.66 44.83
CA ASN A 769 25.63 -43.81 45.15
C ASN A 769 25.98 -43.31 46.55
N LYS A 770 27.10 -43.82 47.06
CA LYS A 770 27.76 -43.30 48.27
C LYS A 770 28.83 -42.27 47.90
N GLN A 771 28.89 -41.19 48.66
CA GLN A 771 29.92 -40.15 48.60
C GLN A 771 30.68 -40.09 49.92
N THR A 772 31.88 -39.51 49.88
CA THR A 772 32.72 -39.36 51.07
C THR A 772 32.23 -38.19 51.93
N HIS A 773 32.70 -38.11 53.19
CA HIS A 773 32.33 -37.00 54.08
C HIS A 773 32.74 -35.62 53.53
N ASN A 774 33.78 -35.56 52.69
CA ASN A 774 34.27 -34.31 52.10
C ASN A 774 33.45 -33.81 50.90
N ASP A 775 32.45 -34.59 50.46
CA ASP A 775 31.56 -34.22 49.37
C ASP A 775 30.28 -33.62 49.95
N ASN A 776 30.00 -32.35 49.63
CA ASN A 776 28.75 -31.66 50.00
C ASN A 776 27.88 -31.30 48.78
N SER A 777 28.26 -31.78 47.61
CA SER A 777 27.48 -31.63 46.39
C SER A 777 27.69 -32.81 45.44
N PHE A 778 26.77 -32.94 44.49
CA PHE A 778 26.80 -33.96 43.46
C PHE A 778 26.32 -33.37 42.14
N ILE A 779 27.06 -33.63 41.06
CA ILE A 779 26.74 -33.14 39.72
C ILE A 779 26.30 -34.32 38.85
N LEU A 780 25.09 -34.24 38.30
CA LEU A 780 24.53 -35.20 37.37
C LEU A 780 24.42 -34.57 35.97
N PRO A 781 25.09 -35.13 34.95
CA PRO A 781 24.81 -34.79 33.56
C PRO A 781 23.37 -35.18 33.20
N ILE A 782 22.59 -34.21 32.76
CA ILE A 782 21.21 -34.39 32.35
C ILE A 782 21.20 -34.88 30.90
N ARG A 783 20.61 -36.05 30.67
CA ARG A 783 20.49 -36.64 29.33
C ARG A 783 19.14 -36.32 28.69
N PRO A 784 19.04 -36.31 27.35
CA PRO A 784 17.78 -36.04 26.64
C PRO A 784 16.67 -37.06 26.92
N GLU A 785 17.03 -38.30 27.27
CA GLU A 785 16.06 -39.38 27.49
C GLU A 785 15.21 -39.24 28.77
N LEU A 786 15.53 -38.26 29.62
CA LEU A 786 14.83 -38.02 30.88
C LEU A 786 13.43 -37.42 30.62
N ALA A 787 12.39 -38.05 31.18
CA ALA A 787 11.01 -37.61 31.05
C ALA A 787 10.75 -36.29 31.79
N ALA A 788 9.82 -35.47 31.29
CA ALA A 788 9.35 -34.29 32.01
C ALA A 788 8.59 -34.67 33.30
N GLY A 789 8.58 -33.77 34.28
CA GLY A 789 7.91 -33.97 35.57
C GLY A 789 8.84 -33.79 36.77
N VAL A 790 8.32 -34.08 37.96
CA VAL A 790 9.01 -33.80 39.24
C VAL A 790 10.01 -34.90 39.59
N TYR A 791 11.28 -34.54 39.65
CA TYR A 791 12.36 -35.38 40.14
C TYR A 791 12.55 -35.16 41.63
N THR A 792 12.83 -36.24 42.37
CA THR A 792 13.09 -36.15 43.81
C THR A 792 14.54 -36.52 44.10
N TRP A 793 15.32 -35.52 44.50
CA TRP A 793 16.63 -35.70 45.08
C TRP A 793 16.49 -36.14 46.54
N SER A 794 17.35 -37.05 46.99
CA SER A 794 17.37 -37.52 48.36
C SER A 794 18.80 -37.72 48.83
N VAL A 795 19.12 -37.28 50.04
CA VAL A 795 20.42 -37.53 50.68
C VAL A 795 20.24 -37.99 52.12
N ALA A 796 21.00 -39.01 52.51
CA ALA A 796 21.09 -39.47 53.89
C ALA A 796 22.56 -39.49 54.33
N ALA A 797 22.81 -39.16 55.59
CA ALA A 797 24.14 -39.26 56.18
C ALA A 797 24.41 -40.71 56.61
N THR A 798 25.62 -41.19 56.40
CA THR A 798 26.03 -42.56 56.71
C THR A 798 27.17 -42.56 57.73
N LYS A 799 27.14 -43.50 58.68
CA LYS A 799 28.23 -43.74 59.64
C LYS A 799 28.29 -45.24 59.95
N GLN A 800 29.38 -45.91 59.60
CA GLN A 800 29.47 -47.39 59.66
C GLN A 800 28.24 -48.09 59.06
N ASP A 801 27.47 -48.85 59.85
CA ASP A 801 26.24 -49.57 59.45
C ASP A 801 24.96 -48.73 59.60
N PHE A 802 25.06 -47.49 60.07
CA PHE A 802 23.91 -46.59 60.26
C PHE A 802 23.73 -45.64 59.06
N THR A 803 22.48 -45.45 58.64
CA THR A 803 22.05 -44.43 57.66
C THR A 803 20.92 -43.63 58.28
N SER A 804 21.02 -42.30 58.25
CA SER A 804 19.95 -41.42 58.76
C SER A 804 18.71 -41.45 57.86
N SER A 805 17.61 -40.82 58.29
CA SER A 805 16.47 -40.62 57.40
C SER A 805 16.85 -39.71 56.23
N GLU A 806 16.24 -39.93 55.06
CA GLU A 806 16.53 -39.14 53.86
C GLU A 806 15.94 -37.73 53.97
N SER A 807 16.76 -36.72 53.71
CA SER A 807 16.29 -35.38 53.37
C SER A 807 16.02 -35.31 51.87
N GLN A 808 14.92 -34.68 51.47
CA GLN A 808 14.46 -34.68 50.08
C GLN A 808 14.25 -33.27 49.53
N LEU A 809 14.51 -33.10 48.23
CA LEU A 809 14.24 -31.87 47.48
C LEU A 809 13.62 -32.25 46.13
N GLN A 810 12.56 -31.52 45.74
CA GLN A 810 11.92 -31.70 44.45
C GLN A 810 12.46 -30.70 43.41
N GLN A 811 12.74 -31.18 42.21
CA GLN A 811 13.19 -30.39 41.08
C GLN A 811 12.32 -30.71 39.86
N HIS A 812 11.68 -29.73 39.23
CA HIS A 812 10.76 -29.97 38.12
C HIS A 812 11.50 -29.87 36.78
N ARG A 813 11.38 -30.91 35.93
CA ARG A 813 11.81 -30.89 34.53
C ARG A 813 10.67 -30.47 33.62
N LEU A 814 10.87 -29.40 32.86
CA LEU A 814 9.84 -28.83 31.99
C LEU A 814 9.55 -29.75 30.78
N PRO A 815 8.28 -29.82 30.32
CA PRO A 815 7.93 -30.53 29.09
C PRO A 815 8.41 -29.82 27.83
N ILE A 816 8.66 -30.60 26.78
CA ILE A 816 9.07 -30.10 25.47
C ILE A 816 7.87 -29.39 24.81
N PRO A 817 7.99 -28.12 24.39
CA PRO A 817 6.90 -27.41 23.74
C PRO A 817 6.65 -27.90 22.30
N GLU A 818 5.38 -27.95 21.89
CA GLU A 818 4.99 -28.25 20.51
C GLU A 818 5.08 -27.01 19.63
N LEU A 819 6.00 -27.01 18.64
CA LEU A 819 6.17 -25.92 17.69
C LEU A 819 5.28 -26.12 16.45
N LYS A 820 4.51 -25.10 16.08
CA LYS A 820 3.75 -24.98 14.83
C LYS A 820 4.25 -23.78 14.06
N ILE A 821 4.40 -23.91 12.75
CA ILE A 821 4.96 -22.87 11.89
C ILE A 821 3.96 -22.59 10.78
N ASP A 822 3.46 -21.36 10.74
CA ASP A 822 2.44 -20.91 9.78
C ASP A 822 3.00 -19.78 8.89
N LEU A 823 2.73 -19.85 7.59
CA LEU A 823 3.02 -18.75 6.67
C LEU A 823 1.83 -17.77 6.64
N GLU A 824 2.10 -16.47 6.80
CA GLU A 824 1.04 -15.46 6.74
C GLU A 824 0.62 -15.18 5.28
N THR A 825 -0.52 -15.73 4.86
CA THR A 825 -1.01 -15.67 3.47
C THR A 825 -1.34 -14.26 2.96
N LYS A 826 -1.65 -13.31 3.87
CA LYS A 826 -1.87 -11.89 3.51
C LYS A 826 -0.59 -11.14 3.13
N SER A 827 0.59 -11.73 3.34
CA SER A 827 1.89 -11.11 3.03
C SER A 827 2.39 -11.42 1.61
N LEU A 828 1.70 -12.29 0.85
CA LEU A 828 2.07 -12.67 -0.51
C LEU A 828 1.92 -11.52 -1.54
N THR A 829 1.24 -10.44 -1.18
CA THR A 829 1.13 -9.20 -1.97
C THR A 829 2.02 -8.07 -1.44
N LYS A 830 2.80 -8.31 -0.39
CA LYS A 830 3.73 -7.34 0.22
C LYS A 830 5.18 -7.66 -0.16
N ARG A 831 6.11 -6.72 0.12
CA ARG A 831 7.54 -6.91 -0.12
C ARG A 831 8.18 -7.93 0.83
N ASP A 832 7.74 -7.97 2.08
CA ASP A 832 8.33 -8.81 3.12
C ASP A 832 7.41 -9.99 3.45
N ILE A 833 8.01 -11.15 3.71
CA ILE A 833 7.29 -12.39 4.00
C ILE A 833 7.37 -12.71 5.49
N ASN A 834 6.22 -12.93 6.11
CA ASN A 834 6.14 -13.25 7.54
C ASN A 834 5.91 -14.76 7.75
N LEU A 835 6.79 -15.37 8.55
CA LEU A 835 6.66 -16.73 9.04
C LEU A 835 6.40 -16.69 10.56
N ILE A 836 5.29 -17.28 11.01
CA ILE A 836 4.85 -17.21 12.40
C ILE A 836 5.12 -18.56 13.07
N LEU A 837 6.01 -18.57 14.05
CA LEU A 837 6.26 -19.72 14.92
C LEU A 837 5.33 -19.59 16.14
N LYS A 838 4.54 -20.62 16.43
CA LYS A 838 3.59 -20.68 17.56
C LYS A 838 3.79 -21.96 18.35
N TRP A 839 3.59 -21.90 19.65
CA TRP A 839 3.65 -23.09 20.51
C TRP A 839 2.61 -23.04 21.63
N ASN A 840 2.40 -24.18 22.26
CA ASN A 840 1.57 -24.28 23.46
C ASN A 840 2.34 -23.74 24.67
N LEU A 841 1.65 -23.05 25.58
CA LEU A 841 2.27 -22.60 26.82
C LEU A 841 2.62 -23.81 27.70
N VAL A 842 3.87 -23.84 28.16
CA VAL A 842 4.40 -24.80 29.13
C VAL A 842 4.21 -24.22 30.53
N THR A 843 3.51 -24.97 31.38
CA THR A 843 3.34 -24.65 32.80
C THR A 843 4.71 -24.55 33.47
N ASP A 844 4.89 -23.55 34.34
CA ASP A 844 6.14 -23.22 35.04
C ASP A 844 7.32 -22.79 34.14
N ALA A 845 7.14 -22.57 32.83
CA ALA A 845 8.18 -21.91 32.03
C ALA A 845 8.16 -20.40 32.27
N SER A 846 9.31 -19.78 32.56
CA SER A 846 9.43 -18.31 32.61
C SER A 846 9.82 -17.73 31.26
N HIS A 847 10.52 -18.50 30.43
CA HIS A 847 10.89 -18.11 29.08
C HIS A 847 11.09 -19.34 28.18
N TYR A 848 11.08 -19.09 26.88
CA TYR A 848 11.39 -20.05 25.84
C TYR A 848 12.65 -19.62 25.11
N ASN A 849 13.45 -20.56 24.63
CA ASN A 849 14.55 -20.28 23.73
C ASN A 849 14.20 -20.81 22.34
N VAL A 850 13.90 -19.90 21.40
CA VAL A 850 13.70 -20.22 20.00
C VAL A 850 15.07 -20.24 19.33
N GLN A 851 15.45 -21.38 18.78
CA GLN A 851 16.70 -21.56 18.06
C GLN A 851 16.41 -21.53 16.55
N ILE A 852 17.14 -20.65 15.86
CA ILE A 852 17.03 -20.43 14.42
C ILE A 852 18.40 -20.71 13.81
N GLU A 853 18.50 -21.76 13.01
CA GLU A 853 19.70 -22.06 12.22
C GLU A 853 19.54 -21.49 10.81
N GLU A 854 20.50 -20.67 10.39
CA GLU A 854 20.60 -20.05 9.07
C GLU A 854 22.03 -20.24 8.56
N ASN A 855 22.21 -20.90 7.41
CA ASN A 855 23.53 -21.15 6.81
C ASN A 855 24.57 -21.80 7.76
N GLY A 856 24.11 -22.68 8.66
CA GLY A 856 24.97 -23.34 9.65
C GLY A 856 25.33 -22.48 10.87
N GLN A 857 24.87 -21.23 10.93
CA GLN A 857 24.94 -20.40 12.14
C GLN A 857 23.65 -20.51 12.94
N THR A 858 23.79 -20.71 14.24
CA THR A 858 22.67 -20.89 15.15
C THR A 858 22.46 -19.62 15.98
N LYS A 859 21.27 -19.03 15.91
CA LYS A 859 20.85 -17.89 16.71
C LYS A 859 19.81 -18.32 17.73
N ASN A 860 20.09 -18.04 18.99
CA ASN A 860 19.16 -18.23 20.09
C ASN A 860 18.37 -16.94 20.32
N ARG A 861 17.05 -17.05 20.48
CA ARG A 861 16.15 -15.93 20.73
C ARG A 861 15.29 -16.25 21.96
N PRO A 862 15.60 -15.66 23.13
CA PRO A 862 14.79 -15.83 24.32
C PRO A 862 13.46 -15.09 24.16
N ILE A 863 12.36 -15.72 24.58
CA ILE A 863 10.99 -15.20 24.54
C ILE A 863 10.37 -15.41 25.92
N THR A 864 10.03 -14.34 26.62
CA THR A 864 9.44 -14.40 27.97
C THR A 864 8.00 -14.91 27.92
N ALA A 865 7.63 -15.87 28.79
CA ALA A 865 6.24 -16.28 28.95
C ALA A 865 5.40 -15.10 29.53
N PRO A 866 4.10 -14.94 29.19
CA PRO A 866 3.23 -15.88 28.50
C PRO A 866 3.22 -15.71 26.96
N GLN A 867 4.21 -15.03 26.37
CA GLN A 867 4.30 -15.00 24.91
C GLN A 867 4.59 -16.40 24.38
N ASN A 868 3.77 -16.87 23.44
CA ASN A 868 3.86 -18.22 22.85
C ASN A 868 3.95 -18.20 21.32
N SER A 869 4.34 -17.06 20.76
CA SER A 869 4.53 -16.92 19.32
C SER A 869 5.60 -15.89 18.99
N VAL A 870 6.26 -16.09 17.85
CA VAL A 870 7.24 -15.15 17.30
C VAL A 870 7.12 -15.10 15.78
N THR A 871 7.16 -13.88 15.23
CA THR A 871 7.19 -13.67 13.77
C THR A 871 8.64 -13.50 13.30
N ILE A 872 8.99 -14.22 12.24
CA ILE A 872 10.25 -14.09 11.49
C ILE A 872 9.92 -13.39 10.18
N ILE A 873 10.59 -12.26 9.94
CA ILE A 873 10.42 -11.45 8.73
C ILE A 873 11.53 -11.81 7.75
N PHE A 874 11.15 -12.19 6.55
CA PHE A 874 12.02 -12.51 5.43
C PHE A 874 11.97 -11.36 4.40
N ASP A 875 12.93 -10.45 4.54
CA ASP A 875 13.14 -9.28 3.68
C ASP A 875 14.24 -9.55 2.62
N LYS A 876 14.72 -8.50 1.93
CA LYS A 876 15.82 -8.59 0.94
C LYS A 876 17.19 -8.89 1.56
N LEU A 877 17.36 -8.70 2.88
CA LEU A 877 18.63 -8.93 3.58
C LEU A 877 18.77 -10.38 4.03
N LYS A 878 17.66 -11.06 4.28
CA LYS A 878 17.66 -12.50 4.55
C LYS A 878 17.94 -13.26 3.24
N PRO A 879 18.92 -14.17 3.16
CA PRO A 879 19.17 -14.99 1.99
C PRO A 879 18.08 -16.06 1.76
N ALA A 880 18.08 -16.66 0.58
CA ALA A 880 17.39 -17.92 0.31
C ALA A 880 18.18 -19.10 0.89
N GLY A 881 17.52 -20.25 1.07
CA GLY A 881 18.16 -21.46 1.58
C GLY A 881 17.42 -22.11 2.73
N LYS A 882 18.10 -23.04 3.40
CA LYS A 882 17.50 -23.88 4.45
C LYS A 882 17.54 -23.15 5.80
N TYR A 883 16.38 -23.08 6.43
CA TYR A 883 16.20 -22.60 7.79
C TYR A 883 15.75 -23.76 8.67
N ARG A 884 16.29 -23.84 9.88
CA ARG A 884 15.87 -24.85 10.86
C ARG A 884 15.43 -24.17 12.14
N PHE A 885 14.28 -24.60 12.64
CA PHE A 885 13.65 -24.04 13.82
C PHE A 885 13.48 -25.12 14.88
N SER A 886 13.86 -24.79 16.11
CA SER A 886 13.62 -25.60 17.29
C SER A 886 13.34 -24.69 18.49
N LEU A 887 12.77 -25.26 19.55
CA LEU A 887 12.29 -24.52 20.71
C LEU A 887 12.48 -25.34 21.99
N ALA A 888 12.98 -24.72 23.05
CA ALA A 888 13.01 -25.29 24.39
C ALA A 888 12.32 -24.37 25.40
N ALA A 889 11.76 -24.95 26.47
CA ALA A 889 11.18 -24.24 27.61
C ALA A 889 12.19 -24.19 28.77
N LEU A 890 12.31 -23.01 29.39
CA LEU A 890 13.27 -22.72 30.44
C LEU A 890 12.61 -21.99 31.62
N ASN A 891 13.24 -22.10 32.78
CA ASN A 891 12.93 -21.29 33.96
C ASN A 891 14.23 -20.92 34.70
N ASN A 892 14.15 -20.48 35.95
CA ASN A 892 15.31 -20.28 36.82
C ASN A 892 16.05 -21.60 37.07
N SER A 893 17.26 -21.49 37.63
CA SER A 893 18.15 -22.64 37.85
C SER A 893 17.55 -23.74 38.74
N ASN A 894 16.49 -23.50 39.51
CA ASN A 894 15.84 -24.54 40.30
C ASN A 894 14.99 -25.52 39.45
N TYR A 895 14.83 -25.26 38.15
CA TYR A 895 14.13 -26.14 37.20
C TYR A 895 15.11 -26.76 36.22
N ILE A 896 14.83 -27.99 35.80
CA ILE A 896 15.56 -28.61 34.68
C ILE A 896 14.86 -28.17 33.39
N ALA A 897 15.61 -27.57 32.47
CA ALA A 897 15.07 -27.14 31.18
C ALA A 897 14.54 -28.33 30.35
N SER A 898 13.61 -28.05 29.44
CA SER A 898 13.20 -29.07 28.46
C SER A 898 14.31 -29.29 27.44
N GLU A 899 14.26 -30.43 26.74
CA GLU A 899 15.00 -30.54 25.47
C GLU A 899 14.39 -29.61 24.41
N PHE A 900 15.17 -29.34 23.36
CA PHE A 900 14.63 -28.72 22.16
C PHE A 900 13.62 -29.66 21.49
N CYS A 901 12.53 -29.08 20.98
CA CYS A 901 11.59 -29.81 20.15
C CYS A 901 12.24 -30.29 18.85
N GLN A 902 11.58 -31.22 18.16
CA GLN A 902 12.07 -31.74 16.89
C GLN A 902 12.31 -30.60 15.90
N VAL A 903 13.52 -30.58 15.33
CA VAL A 903 13.93 -29.55 14.37
C VAL A 903 13.02 -29.56 13.15
N GLN A 904 12.37 -28.44 12.87
CA GLN A 904 11.57 -28.24 11.67
C GLN A 904 12.39 -27.48 10.63
N GLN A 905 12.64 -28.12 9.49
CA GLN A 905 13.38 -27.53 8.38
C GLN A 905 12.43 -26.91 7.35
N TRP A 906 12.67 -25.65 7.01
CA TRP A 906 11.97 -24.91 5.97
C TRP A 906 12.94 -24.45 4.90
N LEU A 907 12.50 -24.45 3.63
CA LEU A 907 13.28 -23.97 2.50
C LEU A 907 12.74 -22.62 2.04
N ARG A 908 13.54 -21.57 2.14
CA ARG A 908 13.23 -20.31 1.47
C ARG A 908 13.66 -20.37 0.02
N LEU A 909 12.70 -20.12 -0.86
CA LEU A 909 12.89 -20.20 -2.31
C LEU A 909 13.70 -19.01 -2.83
N ASP A 910 14.52 -19.27 -3.85
CA ASP A 910 15.29 -18.24 -4.54
C ASP A 910 14.38 -17.26 -5.28
N THR A 911 14.72 -15.97 -5.21
CA THR A 911 14.09 -14.95 -6.07
C THR A 911 14.54 -15.17 -7.52
N PRO A 912 13.61 -15.22 -8.50
CA PRO A 912 13.95 -15.37 -9.91
C PRO A 912 14.96 -14.30 -10.37
N GLN A 913 15.99 -14.73 -11.08
CA GLN A 913 17.04 -13.85 -11.62
C GLN A 913 17.13 -13.95 -13.15
N GLN A 914 17.88 -13.03 -13.75
CA GLN A 914 18.08 -12.95 -15.21
C GLN A 914 16.75 -12.90 -15.99
N ILE A 915 15.79 -12.17 -15.44
CA ILE A 915 14.46 -12.02 -16.03
C ILE A 915 14.60 -11.17 -17.31
N GLN A 916 14.23 -11.75 -18.43
CA GLN A 916 14.10 -11.14 -19.73
C GLN A 916 12.64 -11.17 -20.13
N ALA A 917 12.11 -10.05 -20.56
CA ALA A 917 10.73 -9.96 -20.99
C ALA A 917 10.66 -9.07 -22.23
N ASN A 918 10.02 -9.59 -23.28
CA ASN A 918 9.91 -8.91 -24.56
C ASN A 918 8.46 -8.94 -25.04
N TYR A 919 8.00 -7.80 -25.56
CA TYR A 919 6.70 -7.73 -26.22
C TYR A 919 6.79 -8.33 -27.63
N GLN A 920 6.04 -9.41 -27.87
CA GLN A 920 5.94 -10.08 -29.17
C GLN A 920 4.54 -10.65 -29.39
N SER A 921 4.02 -10.55 -30.63
CA SER A 921 2.77 -11.21 -31.04
C SER A 921 1.55 -10.89 -30.15
N GLY A 922 1.41 -9.63 -29.69
CA GLY A 922 0.27 -9.17 -28.87
C GLY A 922 0.32 -9.60 -27.40
N GLY A 923 1.47 -10.08 -26.91
CA GLY A 923 1.68 -10.42 -25.50
C GLY A 923 3.12 -10.19 -25.06
N ILE A 924 3.40 -10.41 -23.78
CA ILE A 924 4.73 -10.34 -23.20
C ILE A 924 5.23 -11.77 -23.01
N GLU A 925 6.28 -12.13 -23.75
CA GLU A 925 7.02 -13.37 -23.55
C GLU A 925 8.08 -13.12 -22.48
N ILE A 926 8.12 -13.99 -21.47
CA ILE A 926 8.95 -13.83 -20.29
C ILE A 926 9.80 -15.07 -20.14
N GLN A 927 11.09 -14.86 -19.92
CA GLN A 927 12.07 -15.90 -19.63
C GLN A 927 12.90 -15.48 -18.41
N TRP A 928 13.17 -16.41 -17.52
CA TRP A 928 14.05 -16.19 -16.37
C TRP A 928 14.89 -17.44 -16.15
N GLN A 929 15.97 -17.28 -15.38
CA GLN A 929 16.74 -18.43 -14.92
C GLN A 929 15.87 -19.24 -13.94
N TYR A 930 15.54 -20.48 -14.31
CA TYR A 930 14.74 -21.35 -13.45
C TYR A 930 15.43 -21.57 -12.10
N CYS A 931 14.63 -21.56 -11.03
CA CYS A 931 15.12 -21.86 -9.68
C CYS A 931 14.99 -23.38 -9.48
N ALA A 932 16.03 -24.02 -8.92
CA ALA A 932 15.95 -25.43 -8.59
C ALA A 932 14.78 -25.69 -7.62
N ASP A 933 14.04 -26.78 -7.84
CA ASP A 933 12.91 -27.21 -7.01
C ASP A 933 11.71 -26.24 -6.93
N VAL A 934 11.61 -25.27 -7.86
CA VAL A 934 10.46 -24.36 -8.00
C VAL A 934 9.71 -24.66 -9.29
N THR A 935 8.40 -24.88 -9.17
CA THR A 935 7.49 -25.15 -10.29
C THR A 935 6.39 -24.09 -10.44
N HIS A 936 6.17 -23.28 -9.40
CA HIS A 936 5.13 -22.26 -9.32
C HIS A 936 5.75 -20.88 -9.13
N TYR A 937 5.28 -19.92 -9.91
CA TYR A 937 5.73 -18.54 -9.88
C TYR A 937 4.54 -17.60 -9.84
N LEU A 938 4.69 -16.47 -9.17
CA LEU A 938 3.72 -15.38 -9.20
C LEU A 938 4.28 -14.24 -10.03
N LEU A 939 3.51 -13.81 -11.02
CA LEU A 939 3.85 -12.72 -11.93
C LEU A 939 2.93 -11.55 -11.64
N ASN A 940 3.49 -10.34 -11.61
CA ASN A 940 2.74 -9.11 -11.45
C ASN A 940 3.20 -8.06 -12.47
N LEU A 941 2.26 -7.44 -13.17
CA LEU A 941 2.53 -6.46 -14.23
C LEU A 941 1.90 -5.11 -13.89
N GLN A 942 2.72 -4.08 -13.97
CA GLN A 942 2.33 -2.69 -13.81
C GLN A 942 2.37 -2.00 -15.18
N ASP A 943 1.34 -1.23 -15.49
CA ASP A 943 1.24 -0.46 -16.73
C ASP A 943 2.13 0.81 -16.70
N PRO A 944 2.25 1.53 -17.83
CA PRO A 944 3.05 2.75 -17.89
C PRO A 944 2.57 3.90 -16.97
N ASN A 945 1.33 3.84 -16.48
CA ASN A 945 0.76 4.84 -15.55
C ASN A 945 1.02 4.47 -14.08
N GLY A 946 1.69 3.35 -13.80
CA GLY A 946 1.94 2.87 -12.45
C GLY A 946 0.76 2.10 -11.84
N ILE A 947 -0.22 1.71 -12.64
CA ILE A 947 -1.38 0.93 -12.19
C ILE A 947 -1.08 -0.57 -12.34
N TRP A 948 -1.39 -1.36 -11.31
CA TRP A 948 -1.31 -2.81 -11.37
C TRP A 948 -2.47 -3.36 -12.21
N ILE A 949 -2.15 -4.00 -13.32
CA ILE A 949 -3.15 -4.47 -14.30
C ILE A 949 -3.24 -5.99 -14.39
N TYR A 950 -2.28 -6.72 -13.80
CA TYR A 950 -2.23 -8.17 -13.97
C TYR A 950 -1.47 -8.87 -12.82
N GLN A 951 -2.11 -9.83 -12.14
CA GLN A 951 -1.44 -10.73 -11.20
C GLN A 951 -1.85 -12.18 -11.49
N GLN A 952 -0.90 -13.05 -11.82
CA GLN A 952 -1.17 -14.44 -12.21
C GLN A 952 -0.16 -15.40 -11.61
N THR A 953 -0.63 -16.56 -11.13
CA THR A 953 0.23 -17.71 -10.82
C THR A 953 0.47 -18.52 -12.09
N VAL A 954 1.74 -18.80 -12.39
CA VAL A 954 2.17 -19.57 -13.56
C VAL A 954 2.97 -20.78 -13.10
N ASN A 955 2.66 -21.91 -13.72
CA ASN A 955 3.40 -23.15 -13.52
C ASN A 955 4.42 -23.28 -14.64
N SER A 956 5.71 -23.27 -14.30
CA SER A 956 6.79 -23.32 -15.27
C SER A 956 7.99 -24.07 -14.71
N THR A 957 8.43 -25.13 -15.38
CA THR A 957 9.64 -25.88 -15.02
C THR A 957 10.87 -25.45 -15.81
N THR A 958 10.68 -24.59 -16.82
CA THR A 958 11.74 -24.12 -17.73
C THR A 958 12.05 -22.63 -17.56
N GLY A 959 11.34 -21.94 -16.66
CA GLY A 959 11.51 -20.51 -16.44
C GLY A 959 10.96 -19.67 -17.58
N GLN A 960 9.84 -20.08 -18.17
CA GLN A 960 9.18 -19.36 -19.27
C GLN A 960 7.69 -19.17 -19.00
N ALA A 961 7.15 -18.01 -19.38
CA ALA A 961 5.72 -17.69 -19.31
C ALA A 961 5.33 -16.68 -20.39
N ARG A 962 4.03 -16.62 -20.68
CA ARG A 962 3.44 -15.61 -21.56
C ARG A 962 2.32 -14.88 -20.84
N ILE A 963 2.38 -13.56 -20.82
CA ILE A 963 1.28 -12.70 -20.38
C ILE A 963 0.54 -12.19 -21.63
N ALA A 964 -0.74 -12.52 -21.75
CA ALA A 964 -1.58 -11.91 -22.76
C ALA A 964 -1.93 -10.47 -22.34
N LEU A 965 -1.66 -9.51 -23.22
CA LEU A 965 -2.11 -8.13 -23.02
C LEU A 965 -3.53 -7.96 -23.59
N PRO A 966 -4.30 -6.96 -23.14
CA PRO A 966 -5.56 -6.61 -23.78
C PRO A 966 -5.32 -6.30 -25.27
N PRO A 967 -6.35 -6.47 -26.14
CA PRO A 967 -6.22 -6.29 -27.59
C PRO A 967 -5.64 -4.95 -28.05
N ILE A 968 -5.74 -3.91 -27.22
CA ILE A 968 -5.12 -2.60 -27.43
C ILE A 968 -4.39 -2.23 -26.13
N PRO A 969 -3.10 -2.60 -25.99
CA PRO A 969 -2.33 -2.26 -24.80
C PRO A 969 -1.93 -0.78 -24.81
N ILE A 970 -1.80 -0.19 -23.63
CA ILE A 970 -1.26 1.17 -23.46
C ILE A 970 0.20 1.14 -23.95
N ALA A 971 0.59 2.04 -24.83
CA ALA A 971 1.99 2.15 -25.25
C ALA A 971 2.85 2.70 -24.11
N GLY A 972 4.07 2.16 -23.96
CA GLY A 972 5.02 2.67 -22.97
C GLY A 972 5.75 1.57 -22.22
N THR A 973 6.35 1.96 -21.09
CA THR A 973 7.19 1.06 -20.29
C THR A 973 6.36 0.37 -19.22
N TYR A 974 6.16 -0.94 -19.34
CA TYR A 974 5.56 -1.77 -18.30
C TYR A 974 6.64 -2.21 -17.32
N GLN A 975 6.26 -2.47 -16.08
CA GLN A 975 7.15 -3.08 -15.08
C GLN A 975 6.65 -4.46 -14.69
N LEU A 976 7.49 -5.46 -14.88
CA LEU A 976 7.21 -6.85 -14.54
C LEU A 976 7.98 -7.25 -13.28
N TYR A 977 7.28 -7.92 -12.37
CA TYR A 977 7.82 -8.46 -11.13
C TYR A 977 7.50 -9.95 -11.03
N LEU A 978 8.48 -10.76 -10.61
CA LEU A 978 8.36 -12.20 -10.43
C LEU A 978 8.69 -12.62 -9.00
N ALA A 979 7.97 -13.59 -8.47
CA ALA A 979 8.29 -14.25 -7.20
C ALA A 979 8.15 -15.78 -7.34
N SER A 980 9.02 -16.54 -6.68
CA SER A 980 8.92 -17.99 -6.55
C SER A 980 7.92 -18.36 -5.47
N MET A 981 6.99 -19.25 -5.78
CA MET A 981 5.92 -19.64 -4.88
C MET A 981 6.09 -21.08 -4.38
N PRO A 982 5.70 -21.36 -3.12
CA PRO A 982 5.60 -22.74 -2.61
C PRO A 982 4.73 -23.60 -3.50
N ASP A 983 5.04 -24.90 -3.53
CA ASP A 983 4.19 -25.88 -4.19
C ASP A 983 2.81 -25.93 -3.50
N THR A 984 1.74 -26.15 -4.27
CA THR A 984 0.35 -26.04 -3.77
C THR A 984 -0.09 -27.20 -2.86
N THR A 985 0.81 -28.14 -2.58
CA THR A 985 0.56 -29.23 -1.64
C THR A 985 0.54 -28.73 -0.20
N ALA A 986 -0.45 -29.15 0.59
CA ALA A 986 -0.66 -28.71 1.98
C ALA A 986 0.50 -29.03 2.96
N THR A 987 1.57 -29.67 2.49
CA THR A 987 2.74 -30.10 3.27
C THR A 987 4.04 -29.40 2.88
N SER A 988 4.02 -28.41 1.97
CA SER A 988 5.26 -27.75 1.56
C SER A 988 5.82 -26.87 2.70
N SER A 989 6.90 -27.30 3.36
CA SER A 989 7.70 -26.45 4.26
C SER A 989 8.58 -25.48 3.45
N GLN A 990 7.94 -24.70 2.59
CA GLN A 990 8.57 -23.75 1.68
C GLN A 990 8.12 -22.33 2.00
N ILE A 991 9.06 -21.41 1.98
CA ILE A 991 8.84 -19.98 2.18
C ILE A 991 9.00 -19.33 0.80
N PRO A 992 8.01 -18.55 0.31
CA PRO A 992 8.11 -17.88 -0.97
C PRO A 992 9.35 -16.98 -1.05
N SER A 993 9.76 -16.62 -2.26
CA SER A 993 10.75 -15.56 -2.45
C SER A 993 10.08 -14.19 -2.33
N ILE A 994 10.87 -13.16 -2.02
CA ILE A 994 10.41 -11.78 -2.26
C ILE A 994 10.26 -11.53 -3.77
N TRP A 995 9.57 -10.45 -4.13
CA TRP A 995 9.50 -9.97 -5.51
C TRP A 995 10.89 -9.64 -6.06
N SER A 996 11.12 -9.98 -7.33
CA SER A 996 12.28 -9.55 -8.09
C SER A 996 12.34 -8.02 -8.20
N ASP A 997 13.51 -7.50 -8.57
CA ASP A 997 13.57 -6.13 -9.06
C ASP A 997 12.72 -6.02 -10.36
N GLY A 998 12.13 -4.85 -10.58
CA GLY A 998 11.23 -4.62 -11.72
C GLY A 998 11.95 -4.66 -13.05
N VAL A 999 11.43 -5.43 -14.01
CA VAL A 999 11.93 -5.47 -15.38
C VAL A 999 11.11 -4.55 -16.26
N ALA A 1000 11.77 -3.55 -16.82
CA ALA A 1000 11.17 -2.61 -17.76
C ALA A 1000 10.96 -3.29 -19.12
N ILE A 1001 9.72 -3.28 -19.61
CA ILE A 1001 9.32 -3.85 -20.90
C ILE A 1001 8.77 -2.72 -21.75
N GLN A 1002 9.44 -2.44 -22.87
CA GLN A 1002 8.91 -1.48 -23.84
C GLN A 1002 7.84 -2.15 -24.69
N VAL A 1003 6.60 -1.71 -24.50
CA VAL A 1003 5.49 -2.06 -25.39
C VAL A 1003 5.33 -0.91 -26.38
N ALA A 1004 5.88 -1.12 -27.57
CA ALA A 1004 5.64 -0.27 -28.72
C ALA A 1004 4.50 -0.87 -29.54
N ILE A 1005 3.40 -0.13 -29.65
CA ILE A 1005 2.34 -0.41 -30.62
C ILE A 1005 2.55 0.50 -31.83
N THR A 1006 2.08 0.12 -33.01
CA THR A 1006 2.07 1.02 -34.18
C THR A 1006 0.65 1.47 -34.51
N PRO A 1007 0.47 2.60 -35.21
CA PRO A 1007 -0.86 3.02 -35.70
C PRO A 1007 -1.58 1.92 -36.47
N GLU A 1008 -0.86 1.13 -37.26
CA GLU A 1008 -1.39 -0.01 -38.04
C GLU A 1008 -1.92 -1.12 -37.12
N GLN A 1009 -1.20 -1.43 -36.03
CA GLN A 1009 -1.62 -2.44 -35.06
C GLN A 1009 -2.86 -2.02 -34.28
N ILE A 1010 -2.96 -0.75 -33.90
CA ILE A 1010 -4.18 -0.19 -33.30
C ILE A 1010 -5.33 -0.28 -34.29
N ALA A 1011 -5.13 0.17 -35.53
CA ALA A 1011 -6.14 0.14 -36.58
C ALA A 1011 -6.63 -1.28 -36.86
N GLN A 1012 -5.72 -2.26 -36.93
CA GLN A 1012 -6.07 -3.65 -37.22
C GLN A 1012 -6.80 -4.32 -36.05
N SER A 1013 -6.40 -4.04 -34.81
CA SER A 1013 -7.12 -4.51 -33.62
C SER A 1013 -8.50 -3.89 -33.51
N ALA A 1014 -8.62 -2.58 -33.76
CA ALA A 1014 -9.89 -1.86 -33.82
C ALA A 1014 -10.81 -2.43 -34.92
N TYR A 1015 -10.28 -2.70 -36.11
CA TYR A 1015 -11.02 -3.29 -37.22
C TYR A 1015 -11.51 -4.71 -36.90
N GLN A 1016 -10.66 -5.55 -36.30
CA GLN A 1016 -11.05 -6.90 -35.85
C GLN A 1016 -12.15 -6.87 -34.79
N GLN A 1017 -12.18 -5.83 -33.96
CA GLN A 1017 -13.24 -5.58 -32.97
C GLN A 1017 -14.47 -4.88 -33.57
N GLN A 1018 -14.53 -4.70 -34.90
CA GLN A 1018 -15.62 -4.03 -35.61
C GLN A 1018 -15.84 -2.57 -35.17
N MET A 1019 -14.79 -1.89 -34.68
CA MET A 1019 -14.83 -0.48 -34.33
C MET A 1019 -15.00 0.37 -35.59
N ASN A 1020 -15.89 1.37 -35.58
CA ASN A 1020 -16.09 2.25 -36.74
C ASN A 1020 -14.86 3.14 -36.99
N GLY A 1021 -14.72 3.65 -38.22
CA GLY A 1021 -13.56 4.45 -38.62
C GLY A 1021 -13.38 5.75 -37.83
N ASN A 1022 -14.47 6.38 -37.36
CA ASN A 1022 -14.42 7.59 -36.55
C ASN A 1022 -13.72 7.35 -35.20
N ASP A 1023 -14.13 6.30 -34.50
CA ASP A 1023 -13.59 5.96 -33.18
C ASP A 1023 -12.17 5.39 -33.29
N CYS A 1024 -11.90 4.60 -34.33
CA CYS A 1024 -10.54 4.16 -34.64
C CYS A 1024 -9.60 5.35 -34.91
N GLY A 1025 -10.07 6.38 -35.64
CA GLY A 1025 -9.30 7.60 -35.89
C GLY A 1025 -8.95 8.36 -34.61
N LYS A 1026 -9.90 8.48 -33.67
CA LYS A 1026 -9.63 9.08 -32.35
C LYS A 1026 -8.60 8.28 -31.56
N LEU A 1027 -8.79 6.97 -31.50
CA LEU A 1027 -7.94 6.09 -30.71
C LEU A 1027 -6.47 6.13 -31.18
N ILE A 1028 -6.25 6.21 -32.50
CA ILE A 1028 -4.91 6.32 -33.08
C ILE A 1028 -4.29 7.69 -32.75
N ILE A 1029 -5.02 8.80 -32.88
CA ILE A 1029 -4.44 10.14 -32.64
C ILE A 1029 -4.21 10.41 -31.15
N GLU A 1030 -5.02 9.86 -30.26
CA GLU A 1030 -4.78 9.91 -28.82
C GLU A 1030 -3.50 9.16 -28.43
N SER A 1031 -3.23 8.04 -29.11
CA SER A 1031 -2.00 7.25 -28.91
C SER A 1031 -0.77 7.86 -29.59
N PHE A 1032 -0.96 8.63 -30.67
CA PHE A 1032 0.09 9.30 -31.42
C PHE A 1032 -0.30 10.76 -31.75
N PRO A 1033 -0.21 11.70 -30.79
CA PRO A 1033 -0.69 13.07 -30.98
C PRO A 1033 -0.04 13.81 -32.16
N ASP A 1034 1.20 13.47 -32.48
CA ASP A 1034 1.99 14.07 -33.57
C ASP A 1034 1.92 13.28 -34.90
N LEU A 1035 1.06 12.25 -34.98
CA LEU A 1035 0.90 11.47 -36.21
C LEU A 1035 0.46 12.38 -37.35
N LYS A 1036 0.96 12.13 -38.56
CA LYS A 1036 0.53 12.87 -39.75
C LYS A 1036 -0.73 12.27 -40.36
N MET A 1037 -1.58 13.11 -40.93
CA MET A 1037 -2.87 12.72 -41.54
C MET A 1037 -2.73 11.57 -42.54
N ASN A 1038 -1.70 11.60 -43.41
CA ASN A 1038 -1.45 10.55 -44.39
C ASN A 1038 -1.07 9.20 -43.75
N MET A 1039 -0.32 9.22 -42.64
CA MET A 1039 0.09 8.01 -41.92
C MET A 1039 -1.11 7.37 -41.21
N LEU A 1040 -1.96 8.18 -40.56
CA LEU A 1040 -3.21 7.69 -39.95
C LEU A 1040 -4.11 7.04 -40.99
N ALA A 1041 -4.34 7.70 -42.12
CA ALA A 1041 -5.18 7.19 -43.18
C ALA A 1041 -4.59 5.92 -43.83
N THR A 1042 -3.26 5.83 -43.94
CA THR A 1042 -2.58 4.62 -44.44
C THR A 1042 -2.75 3.46 -43.48
N ALA A 1043 -2.60 3.69 -42.17
CA ALA A 1043 -2.79 2.66 -41.14
C ALA A 1043 -4.23 2.11 -41.13
N MET A 1044 -5.23 2.99 -41.23
CA MET A 1044 -6.62 2.58 -41.34
C MET A 1044 -6.90 1.81 -42.65
N ALA A 1045 -6.35 2.26 -43.78
CA ALA A 1045 -6.49 1.56 -45.05
C ALA A 1045 -5.88 0.15 -45.03
N GLN A 1046 -4.69 0.00 -44.45
CA GLN A 1046 -4.02 -1.29 -44.31
C GLN A 1046 -4.78 -2.26 -43.38
N ALA A 1047 -5.46 -1.72 -42.36
CA ALA A 1047 -6.32 -2.50 -41.48
C ALA A 1047 -7.59 -3.03 -42.15
N GLY A 1048 -8.02 -2.42 -43.26
CA GLY A 1048 -9.20 -2.84 -44.03
C GLY A 1048 -10.39 -1.89 -43.99
N TYR A 1049 -10.24 -0.70 -43.38
CA TYR A 1049 -11.26 0.34 -43.42
C TYR A 1049 -11.45 0.85 -44.86
N ILE A 1050 -12.69 1.16 -45.26
CA ILE A 1050 -12.96 1.72 -46.58
C ILE A 1050 -12.73 3.24 -46.60
N ALA A 1051 -12.66 3.85 -47.79
CA ALA A 1051 -12.33 5.27 -47.95
C ALA A 1051 -13.27 6.21 -47.15
N VAL A 1052 -14.57 5.89 -47.09
CA VAL A 1052 -15.55 6.68 -46.32
C VAL A 1052 -15.25 6.64 -44.82
N GLU A 1053 -14.94 5.46 -44.27
CA GLU A 1053 -14.63 5.28 -42.84
C GLU A 1053 -13.28 5.90 -42.48
N THR A 1054 -12.30 5.81 -43.37
CA THR A 1054 -11.00 6.48 -43.20
C THR A 1054 -11.15 8.00 -43.25
N GLY A 1055 -12.03 8.52 -44.11
CA GLY A 1055 -12.37 9.94 -44.15
C GLY A 1055 -13.03 10.44 -42.86
N GLN A 1056 -13.90 9.63 -42.26
CA GLN A 1056 -14.49 9.91 -40.94
C GLN A 1056 -13.42 9.88 -39.83
N GLY A 1057 -12.53 8.89 -39.85
CA GLY A 1057 -11.40 8.79 -38.91
C GLY A 1057 -10.47 10.00 -38.98
N LEU A 1058 -10.11 10.44 -40.20
CA LEU A 1058 -9.34 11.67 -40.42
C LEU A 1058 -10.05 12.91 -39.86
N LYS A 1059 -11.35 13.07 -40.14
CA LYS A 1059 -12.11 14.22 -39.66
C LYS A 1059 -12.23 14.25 -38.13
N SER A 1060 -12.28 13.08 -37.52
CA SER A 1060 -12.34 12.94 -36.07
C SER A 1060 -11.00 13.20 -35.39
N ALA A 1061 -9.92 12.68 -35.97
CA ALA A 1061 -8.56 12.87 -35.47
C ALA A 1061 -8.08 14.32 -35.63
N TYR A 1062 -8.48 14.97 -36.72
CA TYR A 1062 -8.10 16.34 -37.06
C TYR A 1062 -9.36 17.17 -37.34
N PRO A 1063 -10.04 17.71 -36.30
CA PRO A 1063 -11.29 18.45 -36.49
C PRO A 1063 -11.20 19.62 -37.48
N SER A 1064 -10.01 20.23 -37.60
CA SER A 1064 -9.71 21.35 -38.49
C SER A 1064 -9.43 20.96 -39.95
N ILE A 1065 -9.29 19.68 -40.29
CA ILE A 1065 -9.02 19.24 -41.67
C ILE A 1065 -10.18 19.63 -42.60
N SER A 1066 -9.87 20.19 -43.77
CA SER A 1066 -10.87 20.57 -44.77
C SER A 1066 -11.36 19.38 -45.59
N ALA A 1067 -12.53 19.50 -46.21
CA ALA A 1067 -13.07 18.46 -47.08
C ALA A 1067 -12.17 18.19 -48.31
N ASN A 1068 -11.48 19.22 -48.82
CA ASN A 1068 -10.54 19.07 -49.93
C ASN A 1068 -9.30 18.28 -49.52
N GLU A 1069 -8.74 18.57 -48.35
CA GLU A 1069 -7.56 17.84 -47.82
C GLU A 1069 -7.87 16.37 -47.53
N ILE A 1070 -9.05 16.06 -46.95
CA ILE A 1070 -9.51 14.67 -46.79
C ILE A 1070 -9.57 13.99 -48.17
N THR A 1071 -10.16 14.66 -49.16
CA THR A 1071 -10.35 14.10 -50.51
C THR A 1071 -9.01 13.81 -51.18
N GLU A 1072 -8.03 14.73 -51.09
CA GLU A 1072 -6.68 14.54 -51.63
C GLU A 1072 -5.95 13.36 -50.97
N ILE A 1073 -6.03 13.24 -49.64
CA ILE A 1073 -5.40 12.14 -48.88
C ILE A 1073 -6.03 10.80 -49.24
N LEU A 1074 -7.37 10.73 -49.29
CA LEU A 1074 -8.08 9.50 -49.66
C LEU A 1074 -7.81 9.10 -51.11
N LEU A 1075 -7.74 10.06 -52.04
CA LEU A 1075 -7.38 9.81 -53.44
C LEU A 1075 -5.95 9.26 -53.58
N ALA A 1076 -5.01 9.74 -52.77
CA ALA A 1076 -3.63 9.27 -52.77
C ALA A 1076 -3.49 7.83 -52.25
N ILE A 1077 -4.36 7.40 -51.32
CA ILE A 1077 -4.27 6.09 -50.64
C ILE A 1077 -5.13 5.03 -51.33
N TYR A 1078 -6.35 5.37 -51.74
CA TYR A 1078 -7.32 4.44 -52.34
C TYR A 1078 -7.41 4.55 -53.88
N GLY A 1079 -6.77 5.54 -54.49
CA GLY A 1079 -6.82 5.78 -55.94
C GLY A 1079 -8.11 6.48 -56.40
N LYS A 1080 -8.20 6.79 -57.71
CA LYS A 1080 -9.40 7.38 -58.33
C LYS A 1080 -10.57 6.41 -58.20
N ALA A 1081 -11.57 6.74 -57.38
CA ALA A 1081 -12.85 6.03 -57.39
C ALA A 1081 -13.44 6.10 -58.80
N LEU A 1082 -13.76 4.93 -59.40
CA LEU A 1082 -14.43 4.84 -60.70
C LEU A 1082 -15.73 5.63 -60.62
N THR A 1083 -15.95 6.62 -61.47
CA THR A 1083 -17.22 7.37 -61.44
C THR A 1083 -18.41 6.41 -61.58
N LEU A 1084 -19.60 6.84 -61.15
CA LEU A 1084 -20.83 6.03 -61.22
C LEU A 1084 -21.01 5.40 -62.62
N GLU A 1085 -20.71 6.14 -63.67
CA GLU A 1085 -20.76 5.68 -65.07
C GLU A 1085 -19.65 4.67 -65.39
N GLN A 1086 -18.43 4.88 -64.90
CA GLN A 1086 -17.31 3.95 -65.11
C GLN A 1086 -17.49 2.64 -64.35
N LEU A 1087 -18.11 2.68 -63.17
CA LEU A 1087 -18.44 1.49 -62.40
C LEU A 1087 -19.59 0.69 -63.05
N ALA A 1088 -20.59 1.39 -63.62
CA ALA A 1088 -21.65 0.77 -64.40
C ALA A 1088 -21.11 0.13 -65.69
N GLN A 1089 -20.21 0.83 -66.40
CA GLN A 1089 -19.53 0.33 -67.59
C GLN A 1089 -18.71 -0.92 -67.27
N LYS A 1090 -17.91 -0.88 -66.20
CA LYS A 1090 -17.13 -2.04 -65.75
C LYS A 1090 -18.02 -3.24 -65.42
N ALA A 1091 -19.15 -3.02 -64.75
CA ALA A 1091 -20.09 -4.09 -64.44
C ALA A 1091 -20.72 -4.68 -65.72
N TYR A 1092 -21.02 -3.84 -66.71
CA TYR A 1092 -21.52 -4.28 -68.01
C TYR A 1092 -20.48 -5.09 -68.80
N ASP A 1093 -19.23 -4.61 -68.83
CA ASP A 1093 -18.10 -5.29 -69.48
C ASP A 1093 -17.78 -6.64 -68.80
N GLU A 1094 -18.04 -6.75 -67.49
CA GLU A 1094 -17.95 -7.99 -66.70
C GLU A 1094 -19.19 -8.90 -66.82
N HIS A 1095 -20.16 -8.54 -67.68
CA HIS A 1095 -21.42 -9.27 -67.91
C HIS A 1095 -22.25 -9.51 -66.62
N ILE A 1096 -22.20 -8.58 -65.68
CA ILE A 1096 -23.00 -8.61 -64.45
C ILE A 1096 -24.46 -8.28 -64.79
N SER A 1097 -25.42 -8.93 -64.15
CA SER A 1097 -26.85 -8.64 -64.39
C SER A 1097 -27.26 -7.24 -63.89
N GLY A 1098 -28.25 -6.61 -64.52
CA GLY A 1098 -28.74 -5.28 -64.12
C GLY A 1098 -29.15 -5.18 -62.64
N SER A 1099 -29.77 -6.23 -62.08
CA SER A 1099 -30.09 -6.33 -60.64
C SER A 1099 -28.85 -6.23 -59.74
N GLN A 1100 -27.80 -6.99 -60.06
CA GLN A 1100 -26.55 -6.99 -59.30
C GLN A 1100 -25.76 -5.70 -59.51
N CYS A 1101 -25.75 -5.17 -60.73
CA CYS A 1101 -25.17 -3.88 -61.05
C CYS A 1101 -25.85 -2.77 -60.23
N GLY A 1102 -27.18 -2.74 -60.16
CA GLY A 1102 -27.93 -1.77 -59.35
C GLY A 1102 -27.56 -1.82 -57.86
N ARG A 1103 -27.43 -3.01 -57.27
CA ARG A 1103 -26.95 -3.17 -55.88
C ARG A 1103 -25.52 -2.67 -55.72
N LYS A 1104 -24.62 -3.06 -56.61
CA LYS A 1104 -23.21 -2.67 -56.58
C LYS A 1104 -23.05 -1.15 -56.67
N LEU A 1105 -23.81 -0.49 -57.55
CA LEU A 1105 -23.79 0.95 -57.73
C LEU A 1105 -24.34 1.71 -56.51
N ILE A 1106 -25.45 1.26 -55.91
CA ILE A 1106 -26.01 1.94 -54.73
C ILE A 1106 -25.21 1.67 -53.46
N THR A 1107 -24.53 0.52 -53.35
CA THR A 1107 -23.60 0.24 -52.24
C THR A 1107 -22.39 1.16 -52.30
N GLU A 1108 -21.80 1.35 -53.48
CA GLU A 1108 -20.62 2.20 -53.64
C GLU A 1108 -20.95 3.70 -53.65
N TYR A 1109 -22.17 4.05 -54.10
CA TYR A 1109 -22.67 5.43 -54.12
C TYR A 1109 -24.05 5.58 -53.46
N PRO A 1110 -24.16 5.49 -52.12
CA PRO A 1110 -25.43 5.42 -51.39
C PRO A 1110 -26.33 6.65 -51.54
N ALA A 1111 -25.74 7.80 -51.83
CA ALA A 1111 -26.45 9.08 -52.01
C ALA A 1111 -26.95 9.32 -53.44
N THR A 1112 -26.72 8.39 -54.37
CA THR A 1112 -27.15 8.54 -55.77
C THR A 1112 -28.66 8.53 -55.86
N GLN A 1113 -29.22 9.36 -56.73
CA GLN A 1113 -30.66 9.36 -57.02
C GLN A 1113 -31.01 8.30 -58.08
N ALA A 1114 -32.21 7.71 -57.98
CA ALA A 1114 -32.67 6.65 -58.88
C ALA A 1114 -32.54 7.01 -60.36
N LYS A 1115 -32.85 8.25 -60.75
CA LYS A 1115 -32.68 8.72 -62.13
C LYS A 1115 -31.22 8.71 -62.59
N ALA A 1116 -30.28 9.16 -61.74
CA ALA A 1116 -28.86 9.20 -62.07
C ALA A 1116 -28.25 7.79 -62.15
N LEU A 1117 -28.63 6.89 -61.24
CA LEU A 1117 -28.23 5.49 -61.28
C LEU A 1117 -28.77 4.79 -62.53
N GLY A 1118 -30.04 5.03 -62.86
CA GLY A 1118 -30.67 4.52 -64.08
C GLY A 1118 -29.98 5.02 -65.35
N SER A 1119 -29.63 6.31 -65.41
CA SER A 1119 -28.90 6.88 -66.54
C SER A 1119 -27.50 6.29 -66.67
N ALA A 1120 -26.78 6.05 -65.57
CA ALA A 1120 -25.46 5.44 -65.59
C ALA A 1120 -25.50 3.99 -66.10
N MET A 1121 -26.50 3.21 -65.68
CA MET A 1121 -26.72 1.86 -66.23
C MET A 1121 -27.09 1.88 -67.71
N ALA A 1122 -27.91 2.84 -68.14
CA ALA A 1122 -28.28 2.98 -69.55
C ALA A 1122 -27.10 3.38 -70.44
N LEU A 1123 -26.28 4.32 -69.97
CA LEU A 1123 -25.05 4.74 -70.64
C LEU A 1123 -24.04 3.59 -70.77
N ALA A 1124 -24.01 2.69 -69.79
CA ALA A 1124 -23.18 1.49 -69.80
C ALA A 1124 -23.63 0.42 -70.80
N GLY A 1125 -24.86 0.50 -71.32
CA GLY A 1125 -25.39 -0.42 -72.33
C GLY A 1125 -26.43 -1.44 -71.82
N TYR A 1126 -26.87 -1.34 -70.57
CA TYR A 1126 -27.96 -2.20 -70.07
C TYR A 1126 -29.28 -1.86 -70.80
N PRO A 1127 -30.13 -2.84 -71.15
CA PRO A 1127 -31.45 -2.58 -71.71
C PRO A 1127 -32.45 -2.11 -70.63
N ALA A 1128 -33.54 -1.45 -71.04
CA ALA A 1128 -34.53 -0.86 -70.13
C ALA A 1128 -35.10 -1.85 -69.10
N THR A 1129 -35.26 -3.12 -69.47
CA THR A 1129 -35.70 -4.21 -68.58
C THR A 1129 -34.70 -4.46 -67.44
N GLU A 1130 -33.40 -4.51 -67.76
CA GLU A 1130 -32.33 -4.73 -66.78
C GLU A 1130 -32.04 -3.48 -65.95
N THR A 1131 -32.15 -2.28 -66.53
CA THR A 1131 -32.10 -1.03 -65.76
C THR A 1131 -33.25 -0.94 -64.77
N GLY A 1132 -34.47 -1.34 -65.16
CA GLY A 1132 -35.62 -1.39 -64.25
C GLY A 1132 -35.41 -2.36 -63.08
N GLN A 1133 -34.85 -3.53 -63.33
CA GLN A 1133 -34.49 -4.50 -62.28
C GLN A 1133 -33.35 -3.98 -61.38
N GLY A 1134 -32.38 -3.27 -61.95
CA GLY A 1134 -31.31 -2.59 -61.22
C GLY A 1134 -31.84 -1.51 -60.30
N LEU A 1135 -32.74 -0.65 -60.79
CA LEU A 1135 -33.40 0.38 -59.99
C LEU A 1135 -34.24 -0.22 -58.86
N LYS A 1136 -34.99 -1.30 -59.12
CA LYS A 1136 -35.77 -1.99 -58.09
C LYS A 1136 -34.89 -2.67 -57.04
N SER A 1137 -33.72 -3.17 -57.45
CA SER A 1137 -32.75 -3.78 -56.54
C SER A 1137 -31.98 -2.75 -55.73
N ALA A 1138 -31.71 -1.58 -56.30
CA ALA A 1138 -31.02 -0.46 -55.66
C ALA A 1138 -31.93 0.30 -54.68
N TYR A 1139 -33.20 0.47 -55.05
CA TYR A 1139 -34.21 1.18 -54.26
C TYR A 1139 -35.43 0.27 -54.07
N PRO A 1140 -35.44 -0.62 -53.06
CA PRO A 1140 -36.53 -1.57 -52.87
C PRO A 1140 -37.91 -0.91 -52.75
N SER A 1141 -37.96 0.31 -52.21
CA SER A 1141 -39.16 1.12 -52.01
C SER A 1141 -39.67 1.88 -53.25
N ILE A 1142 -38.90 1.93 -54.35
CA ILE A 1142 -39.33 2.63 -55.57
C ILE A 1142 -40.57 1.97 -56.19
N SER A 1143 -41.57 2.77 -56.56
CA SER A 1143 -42.81 2.27 -57.14
C SER A 1143 -42.65 1.88 -58.61
N ALA A 1144 -43.55 1.00 -59.10
CA ALA A 1144 -43.54 0.60 -60.51
C ALA A 1144 -43.79 1.79 -61.47
N ASN A 1145 -44.60 2.77 -61.04
CA ASN A 1145 -44.84 4.00 -61.81
C ASN A 1145 -43.58 4.86 -61.89
N GLU A 1146 -42.86 5.06 -60.78
CA GLU A 1146 -41.61 5.83 -60.77
C GLU A 1146 -40.51 5.17 -61.61
N ILE A 1147 -40.37 3.84 -61.55
CA ILE A 1147 -39.46 3.11 -62.46
C ILE A 1147 -39.86 3.38 -63.91
N THR A 1148 -41.14 3.31 -64.23
CA THR A 1148 -41.64 3.52 -65.59
C THR A 1148 -41.37 4.94 -66.07
N GLU A 1149 -41.60 5.96 -65.23
CA GLU A 1149 -41.28 7.36 -65.53
C GLU A 1149 -39.78 7.59 -65.76
N ILE A 1150 -38.94 6.97 -64.91
CA ILE A 1150 -37.48 7.05 -65.05
C ILE A 1150 -37.02 6.36 -66.34
N LEU A 1151 -37.51 5.16 -66.64
CA LEU A 1151 -37.17 4.44 -67.88
C LEU A 1151 -37.67 5.18 -69.13
N LEU A 1152 -38.87 5.76 -69.09
CA LEU A 1152 -39.40 6.61 -70.16
C LEU A 1152 -38.54 7.85 -70.38
N ALA A 1153 -38.04 8.46 -69.31
CA ALA A 1153 -37.16 9.62 -69.39
C ALA A 1153 -35.76 9.28 -69.94
N ILE A 1154 -35.29 8.03 -69.74
CA ILE A 1154 -33.94 7.60 -70.13
C ILE A 1154 -33.91 7.00 -71.54
N TYR A 1155 -34.89 6.16 -71.90
CA TYR A 1155 -34.89 5.40 -73.16
C TYR A 1155 -35.86 5.94 -74.23
N GLY A 1156 -36.75 6.88 -73.88
CA GLY A 1156 -37.76 7.40 -74.80
C GLY A 1156 -38.92 6.42 -75.06
N LYS A 1157 -39.97 6.88 -75.79
CA LYS A 1157 -41.28 6.20 -75.93
C LYS A 1157 -41.17 4.70 -76.26
N ALA A 1158 -41.64 3.86 -75.33
CA ALA A 1158 -42.13 2.52 -75.66
C ALA A 1158 -43.36 2.66 -76.58
N LEU A 1159 -43.43 1.86 -77.64
CA LEU A 1159 -44.60 1.78 -78.54
C LEU A 1159 -45.83 1.50 -77.69
N THR A 1160 -46.92 2.27 -77.83
CA THR A 1160 -48.17 1.94 -77.12
C THR A 1160 -48.66 0.54 -77.50
N LEU A 1161 -49.54 -0.07 -76.70
CA LEU A 1161 -50.09 -1.39 -76.97
C LEU A 1161 -50.61 -1.53 -78.42
N GLU A 1162 -51.25 -0.47 -78.94
CA GLU A 1162 -51.75 -0.40 -80.31
C GLU A 1162 -50.62 -0.28 -81.34
N GLN A 1163 -49.60 0.53 -81.05
CA GLN A 1163 -48.44 0.69 -81.94
C GLN A 1163 -47.58 -0.57 -82.01
N LEU A 1164 -47.50 -1.33 -80.91
CA LEU A 1164 -46.80 -2.61 -80.85
C LEU A 1164 -47.58 -3.70 -81.60
N ALA A 1165 -48.91 -3.69 -81.50
CA ALA A 1165 -49.77 -4.58 -82.28
C ALA A 1165 -49.70 -4.26 -83.79
N GLN A 1166 -49.72 -2.97 -84.15
CA GLN A 1166 -49.56 -2.50 -85.53
C GLN A 1166 -48.21 -2.91 -86.10
N LYS A 1167 -47.12 -2.67 -85.37
CA LYS A 1167 -45.78 -3.09 -85.78
C LYS A 1167 -45.69 -4.60 -85.98
N ALA A 1168 -46.30 -5.39 -85.09
CA ALA A 1168 -46.32 -6.84 -85.24
C ALA A 1168 -47.11 -7.29 -86.49
N TYR A 1169 -48.21 -6.61 -86.81
CA TYR A 1169 -48.99 -6.86 -88.03
C TYR A 1169 -48.21 -6.49 -89.30
N ASP A 1170 -47.56 -5.33 -89.30
CA ASP A 1170 -46.73 -4.85 -90.41
C ASP A 1170 -45.50 -5.75 -90.63
N GLU A 1171 -45.00 -6.39 -89.56
CA GLU A 1171 -43.95 -7.43 -89.59
C GLU A 1171 -44.48 -8.83 -89.96
N HIS A 1172 -45.76 -8.98 -90.30
CA HIS A 1172 -46.43 -10.24 -90.63
C HIS A 1172 -46.30 -11.34 -89.55
N ILE A 1173 -46.25 -10.94 -88.28
CA ILE A 1173 -46.24 -11.86 -87.14
C ILE A 1173 -47.62 -12.52 -87.00
N SER A 1174 -47.69 -13.80 -86.65
CA SER A 1174 -48.99 -14.48 -86.46
C SER A 1174 -49.75 -13.92 -85.24
N GLY A 1175 -51.09 -13.97 -85.26
CA GLY A 1175 -51.92 -13.51 -84.14
C GLY A 1175 -51.55 -14.13 -82.79
N SER A 1176 -51.23 -15.43 -82.74
CA SER A 1176 -50.75 -16.11 -81.53
C SER A 1176 -49.46 -15.51 -80.97
N GLN A 1177 -48.47 -15.24 -81.83
CA GLN A 1177 -47.19 -14.66 -81.45
C GLN A 1177 -47.34 -13.19 -81.06
N CYS A 1178 -48.18 -12.44 -81.78
CA CYS A 1178 -48.52 -11.06 -81.44
C CYS A 1178 -49.14 -10.99 -80.05
N GLY A 1179 -50.15 -11.83 -79.74
CA GLY A 1179 -50.77 -11.87 -78.41
C GLY A 1179 -49.78 -12.19 -77.29
N ARG A 1180 -48.87 -13.15 -77.51
CA ARG A 1180 -47.82 -13.48 -76.53
C ARG A 1180 -46.81 -12.34 -76.35
N LYS A 1181 -46.43 -11.65 -77.43
CA LYS A 1181 -45.53 -10.49 -77.39
C LYS A 1181 -46.16 -9.31 -76.65
N LEU A 1182 -47.44 -9.02 -76.92
CA LEU A 1182 -48.19 -7.94 -76.25
C LEU A 1182 -48.36 -8.17 -74.75
N ILE A 1183 -48.70 -9.39 -74.30
CA ILE A 1183 -48.85 -9.67 -72.87
C ILE A 1183 -47.51 -9.76 -72.13
N THR A 1184 -46.42 -10.11 -72.81
CA THR A 1184 -45.07 -10.13 -72.22
C THR A 1184 -44.61 -8.70 -71.94
N GLU A 1185 -44.83 -7.80 -72.90
CA GLU A 1185 -44.44 -6.39 -72.77
C GLU A 1185 -45.41 -5.59 -71.88
N TYR A 1186 -46.70 -5.98 -71.84
CA TYR A 1186 -47.75 -5.35 -71.03
C TYR A 1186 -48.54 -6.36 -70.17
N PRO A 1187 -47.94 -6.92 -69.10
CA PRO A 1187 -48.48 -8.06 -68.35
C PRO A 1187 -49.84 -7.83 -67.67
N ALA A 1188 -50.21 -6.57 -67.43
CA ALA A 1188 -51.44 -6.18 -66.73
C ALA A 1188 -52.61 -5.85 -67.67
N THR A 1189 -52.45 -6.03 -68.99
CA THR A 1189 -53.50 -5.71 -69.97
C THR A 1189 -54.66 -6.69 -69.83
N GLN A 1190 -55.90 -6.24 -70.07
CA GLN A 1190 -57.09 -7.10 -70.06
C GLN A 1190 -57.33 -7.69 -71.46
N ALA A 1191 -57.94 -8.87 -71.53
CA ALA A 1191 -58.24 -9.57 -72.79
C ALA A 1191 -58.95 -8.67 -73.82
N LYS A 1192 -59.92 -7.85 -73.40
CA LYS A 1192 -60.62 -6.92 -74.29
C LYS A 1192 -59.71 -5.86 -74.91
N ALA A 1193 -58.84 -5.24 -74.10
CA ALA A 1193 -57.93 -4.20 -74.57
C ALA A 1193 -56.86 -4.77 -75.52
N LEU A 1194 -56.31 -5.95 -75.20
CA LEU A 1194 -55.36 -6.66 -76.06
C LEU A 1194 -56.01 -7.08 -77.38
N GLY A 1195 -57.25 -7.60 -77.33
CA GLY A 1195 -58.01 -7.97 -78.53
C GLY A 1195 -58.32 -6.77 -79.41
N ASN A 1196 -58.71 -5.63 -78.83
CA ASN A 1196 -58.94 -4.38 -79.56
C ASN A 1196 -57.67 -3.88 -80.26
N ALA A 1197 -56.52 -3.92 -79.58
CA ALA A 1197 -55.25 -3.51 -80.17
C ALA A 1197 -54.86 -4.38 -81.38
N MET A 1198 -55.06 -5.71 -81.28
CA MET A 1198 -54.85 -6.62 -82.41
C MET A 1198 -55.84 -6.39 -83.56
N ALA A 1199 -57.11 -6.14 -83.24
CA ALA A 1199 -58.13 -5.87 -84.26
C ALA A 1199 -57.87 -4.56 -85.01
N LEU A 1200 -57.52 -3.50 -84.29
CA LEU A 1200 -57.15 -2.20 -84.87
C LEU A 1200 -55.90 -2.31 -85.74
N ALA A 1201 -54.97 -3.20 -85.39
CA ALA A 1201 -53.77 -3.46 -86.18
C ALA A 1201 -54.04 -4.17 -87.52
N GLY A 1202 -55.20 -4.82 -87.66
CA GLY A 1202 -55.62 -5.51 -88.90
C GLY A 1202 -55.73 -7.03 -88.80
N TYR A 1203 -55.48 -7.64 -87.63
CA TYR A 1203 -55.65 -9.07 -87.45
C TYR A 1203 -57.11 -9.51 -87.64
N SER A 1204 -57.33 -10.69 -88.23
CA SER A 1204 -58.68 -11.27 -88.38
C SER A 1204 -59.26 -11.74 -87.04
N ALA A 1205 -60.58 -11.93 -86.95
CA ALA A 1205 -61.23 -12.45 -85.74
C ALA A 1205 -60.63 -13.80 -85.28
N THR A 1206 -60.26 -14.66 -86.22
CA THR A 1206 -59.59 -15.94 -85.95
C THR A 1206 -58.20 -15.74 -85.34
N GLU A 1207 -57.39 -14.84 -85.90
CA GLU A 1207 -56.04 -14.56 -85.42
C GLU A 1207 -56.02 -13.81 -84.09
N THR A 1208 -56.94 -12.87 -83.88
CA THR A 1208 -57.15 -12.21 -82.60
C THR A 1208 -57.60 -13.21 -81.53
N GLY A 1209 -58.47 -14.17 -81.86
CA GLY A 1209 -58.84 -15.26 -80.97
C GLY A 1209 -57.64 -16.14 -80.56
N GLN A 1210 -56.77 -16.49 -81.52
CA GLN A 1210 -55.53 -17.22 -81.25
C GLN A 1210 -54.54 -16.42 -80.39
N GLY A 1211 -54.44 -15.11 -80.63
CA GLY A 1211 -53.66 -14.18 -79.82
C GLY A 1211 -54.14 -14.09 -78.38
N LEU A 1212 -55.45 -13.94 -78.17
CA LEU A 1212 -56.07 -13.94 -76.85
C LEU A 1212 -55.85 -15.26 -76.11
N LYS A 1213 -55.99 -16.41 -76.79
CA LYS A 1213 -55.71 -17.72 -76.17
C LYS A 1213 -54.24 -17.90 -75.81
N SER A 1214 -53.34 -17.32 -76.58
CA SER A 1214 -51.90 -17.37 -76.33
C SER A 1214 -51.46 -16.42 -75.21
N ALA A 1215 -52.11 -15.27 -75.09
CA ALA A 1215 -51.89 -14.28 -74.04
C ALA A 1215 -52.50 -14.72 -72.70
N TYR A 1216 -53.69 -15.32 -72.73
CA TYR A 1216 -54.44 -15.79 -71.57
C TYR A 1216 -54.80 -17.27 -71.74
N PRO A 1217 -53.89 -18.21 -71.41
CA PRO A 1217 -54.15 -19.65 -71.60
C PRO A 1217 -55.42 -20.15 -70.91
N SER A 1218 -55.82 -19.52 -69.80
CA SER A 1218 -56.99 -19.83 -68.98
C SER A 1218 -58.31 -19.21 -69.46
N ILE A 1219 -58.31 -18.35 -70.48
CA ILE A 1219 -59.55 -17.71 -70.97
C ILE A 1219 -60.54 -18.78 -71.48
N SER A 1220 -61.79 -18.69 -71.05
CA SER A 1220 -62.85 -19.61 -71.46
C SER A 1220 -63.32 -19.34 -72.89
N ALA A 1221 -63.89 -20.35 -73.56
CA ALA A 1221 -64.43 -20.20 -74.90
C ALA A 1221 -65.56 -19.16 -74.95
N ASN A 1222 -66.38 -19.08 -73.89
CA ASN A 1222 -67.47 -18.11 -73.78
C ASN A 1222 -66.97 -16.67 -73.62
N GLU A 1223 -65.93 -16.43 -72.81
CA GLU A 1223 -65.33 -15.10 -72.64
C GLU A 1223 -64.61 -14.64 -73.90
N MET A 1224 -63.87 -15.54 -74.55
CA MET A 1224 -63.21 -15.22 -75.82
C MET A 1224 -64.23 -14.91 -76.92
N ALA A 1225 -65.31 -15.69 -77.00
CA ALA A 1225 -66.40 -15.41 -77.93
C ALA A 1225 -67.08 -14.07 -77.63
N ALA A 1226 -67.32 -13.73 -76.35
CA ALA A 1226 -67.89 -12.44 -75.98
C ALA A 1226 -66.99 -11.27 -76.38
N VAL A 1227 -65.67 -11.38 -76.15
CA VAL A 1227 -64.69 -10.36 -76.55
C VAL A 1227 -64.65 -10.22 -78.08
N LEU A 1228 -64.57 -11.32 -78.83
CA LEU A 1228 -64.52 -11.26 -80.30
C LEU A 1228 -65.82 -10.72 -80.92
N LEU A 1229 -66.98 -11.10 -80.37
CA LEU A 1229 -68.30 -10.65 -80.84
C LEU A 1229 -68.50 -9.15 -80.58
N GLU A 1230 -67.92 -8.62 -79.51
CA GLU A 1230 -67.94 -7.19 -79.21
C GLU A 1230 -67.01 -6.38 -80.14
N ILE A 1231 -65.87 -6.96 -80.54
CA ILE A 1231 -64.86 -6.29 -81.37
C ILE A 1231 -65.22 -6.30 -82.87
N TYR A 1232 -65.69 -7.45 -83.38
CA TYR A 1232 -65.94 -7.66 -84.82
C TYR A 1232 -67.44 -7.76 -85.18
N GLY A 1233 -68.34 -7.84 -84.20
CA GLY A 1233 -69.77 -8.08 -84.42
C GLY A 1233 -70.11 -9.54 -84.74
N ARG A 1234 -71.37 -9.83 -85.10
CA ARG A 1234 -71.78 -11.14 -85.67
C ARG A 1234 -71.27 -11.21 -87.11
N GLN A 1235 -70.12 -11.82 -87.31
CA GLN A 1235 -69.62 -12.25 -88.62
C GLN A 1235 -69.59 -13.77 -88.72
#